data_AF-A0A9D5RUS5-F1
#
_entry.id   AF-A0A9D5RUS5-F1
#
_cell.length_a   1.000
_cell.length_b   1.000
_cell.length_c   1.000
_cell.angle_alpha   90.00
_cell.angle_beta   90.00
_cell.angle_gamma   90.00
#
_symmetry.space_group_name_H-M   'P 1'
#
loop_
_entity.id
_entity.type
_entity.pdbx_description
1 polymer ?
#
loop_
_entity_poly.entity_id
_entity_poly.type
_entity_poly.pdbx_seq_one_letter_code
_entity_poly.pdbx_strand_id
1 'polypeptide(L)'
;MDRRTTLNKNDRLAFPGLECVIDAPAGRGSSVLAYTGYYPDQEDPRIRHRVLIRELFPYDPSGGILRSKENALEIEKRSEVLYTHYRESFLRANEVHSRMAEEIPGELDLHINTFTCNNTLYSVMGYTGGRSLEEEIRRLHDKLKLLRSLKIIRGALQVLRAFHETGYLHLDVSPDNILLIGSGDRERVTLIDYNSVHTFSEIRSDSSAFLSMKDGYTAPEVRMGQRSYIGPQSDLFSMTAVFWHCISGRKLSDLEQIGSVFPDPSGLPGWENLPASARSMLRIILRKGLSPSPRKRYGSVAEILKDLGELEDRINGRGITRWALWENGRARCLRLMQENISLQYIRDENRIYPLHVEKADGDRTELFDLLGISASADSSRAFFNSRAFFKTNRPLLLLGGGGTGKTTALFRLCYTACGPDPRKAEYRENEAAVFYISLYGYRNSSSHFIRDTLLEGLQFKPETDSMETARRELLQLLDNSGSSRVSSRPVLQLLLDGFNEASGDTGPLLEEIRLLASLSGVRILMTSRSDPGEPLFEKITLCRLDPVDIRRILSEEGILPPENMEIFDLLGFPILLSIYIQAVKSRETNPGSLQSREQLLREYFDGLRNKEISALPQNSPEAAGIDAVFQYLLPEAAAQIHRAGHAVTDTELMNTVQKCYRELSGRALTAIYPRWIGHTGALRLGAENADEWYGCSVLDILHRRAGLLVRDEQGRLRILHQIMEEYLEEKSRQFHLQFDRVKRRQKLTLGFAAAAAGFFLVTLFGIYNFRMRRQIEEKHRQMLLSETEMLIVESVRNSEEALANEDRREAVDEAVDAVLLSYADLEQTERVVLEEDGFDQLRNDLPLIRERIFQEQNGQGQETVAAKTIQFTRKADAAPAIDDSYYPALAQKALTDALGIYVFSDENSDENSDENRQPASDEYSDDNRPPALSGMETKFLSYDPAYHHTETRVNPDQKTVLLYSAGGFRILSVKNGEVLCDLQLPDQDSLLRTEYLRNAGASCLKAVWSDGTVRCYDASNGRLIPQSESEDLCFTGNTDSDETKETGFDIDMVMDMGLAAAEDTHSNKADNSDKADYSDKADHSDKADYSDKADHSDKADNTDTETASARDSHNKEYLTDKYRLQIIPGGIVIFDRTTGDNLGELDVDADVSFISRTGDNLLIGYRGLEDGSCFALLLNKNFETLAELPDLCDLLDGALFFDNGNGSIRKTPVYTLPELLDAASGL
;
A
#
# COMPACT_ATOMS: atom_id res chain seq x y z
N MET A 1 -28.53 -8.84 -52.27
CA MET A 1 -28.59 -7.49 -51.66
C MET A 1 -30.03 -7.20 -51.30
N ASP A 2 -30.27 -6.62 -50.12
CA ASP A 2 -31.60 -6.19 -49.69
C ASP A 2 -32.07 -4.99 -50.52
N ARG A 3 -33.23 -5.12 -51.18
CA ARG A 3 -33.81 -4.11 -52.09
C ARG A 3 -34.86 -3.21 -51.42
N ARG A 4 -35.18 -3.42 -50.14
CA ARG A 4 -36.18 -2.61 -49.43
C ARG A 4 -35.73 -1.16 -49.34
N THR A 5 -36.64 -0.21 -49.59
CA THR A 5 -36.40 1.24 -49.48
C THR A 5 -37.06 1.81 -48.23
N THR A 6 -36.36 2.71 -47.54
CA THR A 6 -36.88 3.44 -46.37
C THR A 6 -37.75 4.62 -46.79
N LEU A 7 -38.70 5.00 -45.94
CA LEU A 7 -39.34 6.32 -46.00
C LEU A 7 -38.31 7.45 -45.84
N ASN A 8 -38.57 8.61 -46.43
CA ASN A 8 -37.70 9.78 -46.38
C ASN A 8 -37.99 10.65 -45.15
N LYS A 9 -37.00 11.50 -44.79
CA LYS A 9 -37.19 12.53 -43.78
C LYS A 9 -38.28 13.52 -44.21
N ASN A 10 -39.19 13.81 -43.29
CA ASN A 10 -40.43 14.59 -43.46
C ASN A 10 -41.56 13.88 -44.25
N ASP A 11 -41.43 12.60 -44.61
CA ASP A 11 -42.58 11.83 -45.08
C ASP A 11 -43.66 11.79 -43.99
N ARG A 12 -44.92 11.97 -44.39
CA ARG A 12 -46.08 12.05 -43.50
C ARG A 12 -46.89 10.76 -43.57
N LEU A 13 -47.15 10.17 -42.41
CA LEU A 13 -48.03 9.01 -42.25
C LEU A 13 -49.33 9.49 -41.60
N ALA A 14 -50.38 9.60 -42.41
CA ALA A 14 -51.72 9.98 -41.96
C ALA A 14 -52.48 8.73 -41.51
N PHE A 15 -52.46 8.46 -40.21
CA PHE A 15 -53.25 7.40 -39.59
C PHE A 15 -54.62 7.94 -39.11
N PRO A 16 -55.63 7.07 -38.90
CA PRO A 16 -56.91 7.48 -38.34
C PRO A 16 -56.73 8.13 -36.95
N GLY A 17 -56.89 9.46 -36.89
CA GLY A 17 -56.76 10.25 -35.66
C GLY A 17 -55.34 10.63 -35.24
N LEU A 18 -54.31 10.31 -36.05
CA LEU A 18 -52.90 10.58 -35.71
C LEU A 18 -52.08 10.85 -36.99
N GLU A 19 -51.47 12.02 -37.11
CA GLU A 19 -50.53 12.34 -38.21
C GLU A 19 -49.09 12.32 -37.68
N CYS A 20 -48.30 11.34 -38.13
CA CYS A 20 -46.89 11.21 -37.77
C CYS A 20 -45.97 11.72 -38.88
N VAL A 21 -44.87 12.37 -38.50
CA VAL A 21 -43.81 12.82 -39.41
C VAL A 21 -42.55 12.01 -39.15
N ILE A 22 -41.97 11.42 -40.21
CA ILE A 22 -40.70 10.67 -40.15
C ILE A 22 -39.53 11.65 -39.98
N ASP A 23 -38.66 11.40 -39.00
CA ASP A 23 -37.46 12.22 -38.76
C ASP A 23 -36.19 11.54 -39.30
N ALA A 24 -36.01 10.24 -39.02
CA ALA A 24 -34.92 9.42 -39.56
C ALA A 24 -35.25 7.91 -39.52
N PRO A 25 -34.63 7.08 -40.39
CA PRO A 25 -34.54 5.64 -40.16
C PRO A 25 -33.84 5.35 -38.83
N ALA A 26 -34.41 4.46 -38.02
CA ALA A 26 -33.90 4.06 -36.71
C ALA A 26 -33.30 2.64 -36.73
N GLY A 27 -33.79 1.75 -37.59
CA GLY A 27 -33.29 0.38 -37.69
C GLY A 27 -33.91 -0.41 -38.84
N ARG A 28 -33.28 -1.53 -39.20
CA ARG A 28 -33.73 -2.43 -40.28
C ARG A 28 -33.57 -3.87 -39.82
N GLY A 29 -34.68 -4.53 -39.49
CA GLY A 29 -34.73 -5.96 -39.17
C GLY A 29 -35.03 -6.81 -40.40
N SER A 30 -35.18 -8.12 -40.19
CA SER A 30 -35.59 -9.08 -41.24
C SER A 30 -37.05 -8.89 -41.68
N SER A 31 -37.95 -8.60 -40.75
CA SER A 31 -39.41 -8.43 -40.98
C SER A 31 -39.87 -6.97 -41.01
N VAL A 32 -39.12 -6.05 -40.39
CA VAL A 32 -39.59 -4.69 -40.02
C VAL A 32 -38.55 -3.62 -40.34
N LEU A 33 -39.01 -2.44 -40.77
CA LEU A 33 -38.23 -1.19 -40.77
C LEU A 33 -38.69 -0.33 -39.59
N ALA A 34 -37.74 0.25 -38.85
CA ALA A 34 -38.03 1.14 -37.73
C ALA A 34 -37.61 2.58 -38.07
N TYR A 35 -38.41 3.56 -37.66
CA TYR A 35 -38.18 4.99 -37.88
C TYR A 35 -38.38 5.76 -36.57
N THR A 36 -37.56 6.77 -36.33
CA THR A 36 -37.88 7.81 -35.36
C THR A 36 -38.76 8.87 -36.04
N GLY A 37 -39.71 9.40 -35.28
CA GLY A 37 -40.62 10.43 -35.76
C GLY A 37 -41.25 11.21 -34.62
N TYR A 38 -42.20 12.07 -34.97
CA TYR A 38 -43.02 12.76 -33.99
C TYR A 38 -44.44 13.00 -34.51
N TYR A 39 -45.38 13.21 -33.60
CA TYR A 39 -46.69 13.80 -33.90
C TYR A 39 -46.86 15.11 -33.10
N PRO A 40 -47.54 16.13 -33.65
CA PRO A 40 -47.88 17.33 -32.90
C PRO A 40 -48.97 17.02 -31.86
N ASP A 41 -48.92 17.71 -30.72
CA ASP A 41 -49.99 17.63 -29.71
C ASP A 41 -51.33 18.20 -30.23
N GLN A 42 -52.45 17.68 -29.72
CA GLN A 42 -53.78 18.07 -30.17
C GLN A 42 -54.23 19.43 -29.62
N GLU A 43 -53.72 19.88 -28.47
CA GLU A 43 -54.04 21.17 -27.85
C GLU A 43 -53.00 22.26 -28.21
N ASP A 44 -51.71 21.92 -28.29
CA ASP A 44 -50.66 22.83 -28.76
C ASP A 44 -49.75 22.19 -29.83
N PRO A 45 -49.99 22.45 -31.14
CA PRO A 45 -49.20 21.88 -32.23
C PRO A 45 -47.70 22.22 -32.24
N ARG A 46 -47.21 23.10 -31.34
CA ARG A 46 -45.78 23.35 -31.13
C ARG A 46 -45.12 22.27 -30.29
N ILE A 47 -45.88 21.61 -29.41
CA ILE A 47 -45.43 20.46 -28.63
C ILE A 47 -45.38 19.25 -29.56
N ARG A 48 -44.26 18.52 -29.52
CA ARG A 48 -44.00 17.36 -30.39
C ARG A 48 -43.75 16.13 -29.53
N HIS A 49 -44.64 15.16 -29.63
CA HIS A 49 -44.50 13.86 -28.98
C HIS A 49 -43.62 12.97 -29.84
N ARG A 50 -42.49 12.50 -29.30
CA ARG A 50 -41.56 11.61 -30.01
C ARG A 50 -42.09 10.18 -30.04
N VAL A 51 -41.99 9.54 -31.20
CA VAL A 51 -42.46 8.17 -31.41
C VAL A 51 -41.45 7.32 -32.18
N LEU A 52 -41.51 6.02 -31.92
CA LEU A 52 -40.88 4.98 -32.73
C LEU A 52 -41.98 4.37 -33.59
N ILE A 53 -41.75 4.32 -34.90
CA ILE A 53 -42.70 3.83 -35.88
C ILE A 53 -42.09 2.58 -36.52
N ARG A 54 -42.70 1.42 -36.28
CA ARG A 54 -42.29 0.13 -36.85
C ARG A 54 -43.19 -0.21 -38.03
N GLU A 55 -42.65 -0.23 -39.23
CA GLU A 55 -43.31 -0.62 -40.48
C GLU A 55 -43.05 -2.10 -40.77
N LEU A 56 -44.11 -2.87 -41.02
CA LEU A 56 -43.99 -4.22 -41.54
C LEU A 56 -43.48 -4.16 -42.99
N PHE A 57 -42.22 -4.52 -43.23
CA PHE A 57 -41.66 -4.62 -44.58
C PHE A 57 -40.67 -5.80 -44.62
N PRO A 58 -41.19 -7.03 -44.79
CA PRO A 58 -40.35 -8.22 -44.75
C PRO A 58 -39.34 -8.26 -45.88
N TYR A 59 -38.13 -8.73 -45.56
CA TYR A 59 -37.14 -9.07 -46.56
C TYR A 59 -37.56 -10.36 -47.27
N ASP A 60 -37.82 -10.23 -48.58
CA ASP A 60 -38.04 -11.35 -49.48
C ASP A 60 -36.79 -11.53 -50.36
N PRO A 61 -36.02 -12.63 -50.21
CA PRO A 61 -34.86 -12.92 -51.05
C PRO A 61 -35.19 -13.00 -52.55
N SER A 62 -36.44 -13.33 -52.90
CA SER A 62 -36.93 -13.42 -54.27
C SER A 62 -37.37 -12.06 -54.85
N GLY A 63 -37.44 -11.03 -54.01
CA GLY A 63 -37.72 -9.64 -54.40
C GLY A 63 -39.18 -9.34 -54.75
N GLY A 64 -40.15 -10.16 -54.32
CA GLY A 64 -41.58 -9.98 -54.58
C GLY A 64 -42.32 -9.12 -53.55
N ILE A 65 -41.61 -8.39 -52.68
CA ILE A 65 -42.17 -7.31 -51.83
C ILE A 65 -41.37 -6.04 -52.11
N LEU A 66 -42.02 -5.03 -52.67
CA LEU A 66 -41.40 -3.78 -53.15
C LEU A 66 -42.19 -2.56 -52.67
N ARG A 67 -41.58 -1.37 -52.72
CA ARG A 67 -42.25 -0.09 -52.43
C ARG A 67 -42.49 0.69 -53.74
N SER A 68 -43.70 1.18 -53.94
CA SER A 68 -44.09 2.06 -55.05
C SER A 68 -43.51 3.48 -54.87
N LYS A 69 -43.68 4.35 -55.87
CA LYS A 69 -43.26 5.76 -55.79
C LYS A 69 -44.10 6.59 -54.82
N GLU A 70 -45.31 6.12 -54.53
CA GLU A 70 -46.30 6.66 -53.61
C GLU A 70 -46.15 6.06 -52.20
N ASN A 71 -44.99 5.46 -51.91
CA ASN A 71 -44.61 4.81 -50.65
C ASN A 71 -45.40 3.55 -50.24
N ALA A 72 -46.40 3.12 -51.02
CA ALA A 72 -47.18 1.90 -50.78
C ALA A 72 -46.36 0.62 -51.01
N LEU A 73 -46.62 -0.45 -50.26
CA LEU A 73 -46.06 -1.77 -50.54
C LEU A 73 -46.87 -2.50 -51.63
N GLU A 74 -46.13 -3.07 -52.58
CA GLU A 74 -46.61 -3.96 -53.63
C GLU A 74 -46.10 -5.37 -53.32
N ILE A 75 -47.03 -6.32 -53.21
CA ILE A 75 -46.76 -7.71 -52.81
C ILE A 75 -47.16 -8.62 -53.98
N GLU A 76 -46.19 -9.33 -54.54
CA GLU A 76 -46.43 -10.32 -55.57
C GLU A 76 -47.05 -11.60 -54.98
N LYS A 77 -47.90 -12.30 -55.75
CA LYS A 77 -48.57 -13.54 -55.31
C LYS A 77 -47.65 -14.62 -54.72
N ARG A 78 -46.40 -14.71 -55.19
CA ARG A 78 -45.41 -15.67 -54.66
C ARG A 78 -44.95 -15.35 -53.23
N SER A 79 -45.12 -14.11 -52.80
CA SER A 79 -44.67 -13.57 -51.51
C SER A 79 -45.84 -13.29 -50.55
N GLU A 80 -47.08 -13.49 -51.01
CA GLU A 80 -48.32 -13.27 -50.25
C GLU A 80 -48.39 -14.17 -48.99
N VAL A 81 -47.93 -15.43 -49.09
CA VAL A 81 -47.85 -16.37 -47.94
C VAL A 81 -46.81 -15.89 -46.91
N LEU A 82 -45.63 -15.50 -47.37
CA LEU A 82 -44.54 -14.98 -46.52
C LEU A 82 -44.98 -13.71 -45.78
N TYR A 83 -45.60 -12.79 -46.51
CA TYR A 83 -46.11 -11.55 -45.95
C TYR A 83 -47.24 -11.79 -44.94
N THR A 84 -48.16 -12.72 -45.22
CA THR A 84 -49.26 -13.07 -44.29
C THR A 84 -48.71 -13.62 -42.98
N HIS A 85 -47.71 -14.51 -43.02
CA HIS A 85 -47.06 -15.04 -41.82
C HIS A 85 -46.42 -13.93 -40.96
N TYR A 86 -45.63 -13.03 -41.57
CA TYR A 86 -45.05 -11.90 -40.82
C TYR A 86 -46.11 -10.91 -40.34
N ARG A 87 -47.21 -10.72 -41.07
CA ARG A 87 -48.34 -9.88 -40.65
C ARG A 87 -49.03 -10.40 -39.40
N GLU A 88 -49.24 -11.72 -39.31
CA GLU A 88 -49.82 -12.37 -38.12
C GLU A 88 -48.88 -12.28 -36.92
N SER A 89 -47.58 -12.55 -37.12
CA SER A 89 -46.54 -12.39 -36.09
C SER A 89 -46.47 -10.95 -35.56
N PHE A 90 -46.50 -9.94 -36.45
CA PHE A 90 -46.45 -8.52 -36.08
C PHE A 90 -47.68 -8.08 -35.27
N LEU A 91 -48.89 -8.50 -35.66
CA LEU A 91 -50.12 -8.20 -34.91
C LEU A 91 -50.11 -8.84 -33.52
N ARG A 92 -49.69 -10.10 -33.43
CA ARG A 92 -49.51 -10.84 -32.18
C ARG A 92 -48.50 -10.16 -31.24
N ALA A 93 -47.36 -9.73 -31.76
CA ALA A 93 -46.34 -9.03 -30.97
C ALA A 93 -46.87 -7.73 -30.36
N ASN A 94 -47.67 -6.97 -31.11
CA ASN A 94 -48.27 -5.72 -30.63
C ASN A 94 -49.41 -5.96 -29.62
N GLU A 95 -50.16 -7.07 -29.74
CA GLU A 95 -51.13 -7.49 -28.73
C GLU A 95 -50.42 -7.86 -27.42
N VAL A 96 -49.36 -8.66 -27.48
CA VAL A 96 -48.51 -8.99 -26.33
C VAL A 96 -47.93 -7.73 -25.70
N HIS A 97 -47.40 -6.80 -26.49
CA HIS A 97 -46.89 -5.51 -25.98
C HIS A 97 -47.95 -4.78 -25.16
N SER A 98 -49.17 -4.69 -25.71
CA SER A 98 -50.27 -3.94 -25.08
C SER A 98 -50.67 -4.56 -23.74
N ARG A 99 -50.82 -5.90 -23.68
CA ARG A 99 -51.11 -6.62 -22.42
C ARG A 99 -49.99 -6.46 -21.40
N MET A 100 -48.73 -6.61 -21.81
CA MET A 100 -47.60 -6.46 -20.90
C MET A 100 -47.47 -5.02 -20.37
N ALA A 101 -47.79 -4.01 -21.17
CA ALA A 101 -47.77 -2.61 -20.74
C ALA A 101 -48.88 -2.27 -19.72
N GLU A 102 -49.99 -3.02 -19.71
CA GLU A 102 -51.03 -2.93 -18.67
C GLU A 102 -50.58 -3.59 -17.35
N GLU A 103 -49.83 -4.70 -17.41
CA GLU A 103 -49.36 -5.45 -16.24
C GLU A 103 -48.11 -4.83 -15.56
N ILE A 104 -47.24 -4.16 -16.32
CA ILE A 104 -46.09 -3.38 -15.79
C ILE A 104 -46.09 -1.90 -16.25
N PRO A 105 -47.03 -1.07 -15.75
CA PRO A 105 -47.18 0.32 -16.18
C PRO A 105 -45.92 1.16 -15.95
N GLY A 106 -45.38 1.74 -17.02
CA GLY A 106 -44.24 2.65 -16.97
C GLY A 106 -42.85 1.98 -16.96
N GLU A 107 -42.77 0.65 -17.06
CA GLU A 107 -41.53 -0.08 -17.39
C GLU A 107 -41.41 -0.44 -18.88
N LEU A 108 -42.54 -0.46 -19.61
CA LEU A 108 -42.60 -0.54 -21.07
C LEU A 108 -43.02 0.80 -21.68
N ASP A 109 -42.50 1.12 -22.87
CA ASP A 109 -42.98 2.26 -23.67
C ASP A 109 -44.45 2.04 -24.08
N LEU A 110 -45.24 3.11 -24.08
CA LEU A 110 -46.65 3.05 -24.44
C LEU A 110 -46.82 2.71 -25.94
N HIS A 111 -47.40 1.54 -26.23
CA HIS A 111 -47.91 1.24 -27.57
C HIS A 111 -49.18 2.06 -27.81
N ILE A 112 -49.13 2.98 -28.78
CA ILE A 112 -50.22 3.92 -29.06
C ILE A 112 -51.31 3.21 -29.88
N ASN A 113 -50.93 2.62 -31.01
CA ASN A 113 -51.80 1.75 -31.80
C ASN A 113 -51.03 1.02 -32.92
N THR A 114 -51.68 0.04 -33.53
CA THR A 114 -51.30 -0.51 -34.84
C THR A 114 -52.26 -0.01 -35.92
N PHE A 115 -51.72 0.58 -36.98
CA PHE A 115 -52.48 1.19 -38.07
C PHE A 115 -52.21 0.48 -39.40
N THR A 116 -53.17 0.56 -40.32
CA THR A 116 -53.00 0.22 -41.73
C THR A 116 -52.79 1.49 -42.56
N CYS A 117 -51.71 1.55 -43.34
CA CYS A 117 -51.40 2.63 -44.26
C CYS A 117 -50.49 2.06 -45.36
N ASN A 118 -50.38 2.68 -46.55
CA ASN A 118 -49.40 2.28 -47.57
C ASN A 118 -49.39 0.75 -47.89
N ASN A 119 -50.56 0.09 -47.90
CA ASN A 119 -50.73 -1.37 -48.02
C ASN A 119 -50.02 -2.23 -46.95
N THR A 120 -49.54 -1.63 -45.86
CA THR A 120 -48.85 -2.34 -44.77
C THR A 120 -49.32 -1.94 -43.37
N LEU A 121 -48.75 -2.59 -42.36
CA LEU A 121 -48.95 -2.30 -40.95
C LEU A 121 -47.85 -1.37 -40.42
N TYR A 122 -48.26 -0.41 -39.60
CA TYR A 122 -47.38 0.43 -38.80
C TYR A 122 -47.78 0.31 -37.33
N SER A 123 -46.84 -0.02 -36.45
CA SER A 123 -47.00 0.14 -34.99
C SER A 123 -46.35 1.44 -34.57
N VAL A 124 -47.08 2.25 -33.79
CA VAL A 124 -46.58 3.52 -33.24
C VAL A 124 -46.44 3.39 -31.73
N MET A 125 -45.26 3.68 -31.23
CA MET A 125 -44.85 3.54 -29.83
C MET A 125 -44.34 4.89 -29.33
N GLY A 126 -44.57 5.22 -28.06
CA GLY A 126 -43.82 6.32 -27.42
C GLY A 126 -42.32 6.06 -27.53
N TYR A 127 -41.52 7.09 -27.80
CA TYR A 127 -40.06 6.95 -27.87
C TYR A 127 -39.39 7.81 -26.80
N THR A 128 -39.01 7.15 -25.71
CA THR A 128 -38.30 7.75 -24.57
C THR A 128 -36.80 7.92 -24.81
N GLY A 129 -36.26 7.32 -25.89
CA GLY A 129 -34.84 7.30 -26.19
C GLY A 129 -34.08 6.25 -25.38
N GLY A 130 -32.82 5.98 -25.76
CA GLY A 130 -32.01 4.94 -25.13
C GLY A 130 -31.01 4.36 -26.12
N ARG A 131 -30.21 3.40 -25.64
CA ARG A 131 -29.26 2.61 -26.45
C ARG A 131 -29.43 1.13 -26.11
N SER A 132 -29.18 0.24 -27.06
CA SER A 132 -29.24 -1.19 -26.75
C SER A 132 -28.06 -1.60 -25.85
N LEU A 133 -28.20 -2.72 -25.15
CA LEU A 133 -27.09 -3.31 -24.41
C LEU A 133 -25.97 -3.77 -25.35
N GLU A 134 -26.31 -4.19 -26.58
CA GLU A 134 -25.33 -4.47 -27.64
C GLU A 134 -24.50 -3.22 -27.99
N GLU A 135 -25.13 -2.06 -28.16
CA GLU A 135 -24.45 -0.79 -28.41
C GLU A 135 -23.58 -0.37 -27.21
N GLU A 136 -24.05 -0.56 -25.98
CA GLU A 136 -23.27 -0.25 -24.76
C GLU A 136 -22.05 -1.17 -24.60
N ILE A 137 -22.20 -2.47 -24.87
CA ILE A 137 -21.09 -3.44 -24.90
C ILE A 137 -20.04 -3.00 -25.92
N ARG A 138 -20.46 -2.77 -27.17
CA ARG A 138 -19.57 -2.34 -28.27
C ARG A 138 -18.88 -1.01 -27.99
N ARG A 139 -19.57 -0.05 -27.34
CA ARG A 139 -19.04 1.28 -26.99
C ARG A 139 -17.98 1.25 -25.91
N LEU A 140 -17.98 0.24 -25.04
CA LEU A 140 -17.08 0.14 -23.88
C LEU A 140 -15.93 -0.85 -24.09
N HIS A 141 -15.58 -1.11 -25.36
CA HIS A 141 -14.55 -2.09 -25.77
C HIS A 141 -14.85 -3.49 -25.21
N ASP A 142 -16.06 -3.95 -25.55
CA ASP A 142 -16.66 -5.26 -25.33
C ASP A 142 -16.93 -5.68 -23.88
N LYS A 143 -16.21 -5.20 -22.85
CA LYS A 143 -16.43 -5.62 -21.45
C LYS A 143 -17.12 -4.56 -20.56
N LEU A 144 -18.17 -4.97 -19.84
CA LEU A 144 -18.83 -4.18 -18.78
C LEU A 144 -18.30 -4.57 -17.39
N LYS A 145 -18.04 -3.57 -16.54
CA LYS A 145 -17.66 -3.77 -15.13
C LYS A 145 -18.71 -4.64 -14.40
N LEU A 146 -18.28 -5.64 -13.64
CA LEU A 146 -19.17 -6.63 -13.01
C LEU A 146 -20.39 -6.03 -12.29
N LEU A 147 -20.21 -5.01 -11.44
CA LEU A 147 -21.32 -4.33 -10.75
C LEU A 147 -22.31 -3.62 -11.69
N ARG A 148 -21.82 -3.08 -12.82
CA ARG A 148 -22.66 -2.48 -13.88
C ARG A 148 -23.49 -3.55 -14.57
N SER A 149 -22.87 -4.68 -14.90
CA SER A 149 -23.53 -5.86 -15.47
C SER A 149 -24.60 -6.41 -14.52
N LEU A 150 -24.31 -6.51 -13.22
CA LEU A 150 -25.28 -6.93 -12.19
C LEU A 150 -26.51 -5.99 -12.15
N LYS A 151 -26.30 -4.66 -12.13
CA LYS A 151 -27.42 -3.68 -12.17
C LYS A 151 -28.30 -3.88 -13.42
N ILE A 152 -27.69 -4.08 -14.59
CA ILE A 152 -28.41 -4.25 -15.86
C ILE A 152 -29.20 -5.57 -15.88
N ILE A 153 -28.55 -6.69 -15.54
CA ILE A 153 -29.18 -8.01 -15.54
C ILE A 153 -30.30 -8.10 -14.50
N ARG A 154 -30.16 -7.47 -13.33
CA ARG A 154 -31.23 -7.39 -12.32
C ARG A 154 -32.47 -6.67 -12.86
N GLY A 155 -32.30 -5.56 -13.59
CA GLY A 155 -33.42 -4.85 -14.22
C GLY A 155 -34.09 -5.69 -15.32
N ALA A 156 -33.31 -6.29 -16.22
CA ALA A 156 -33.85 -7.15 -17.28
C ALA A 156 -34.56 -8.40 -16.72
N LEU A 157 -34.08 -8.96 -15.60
CA LEU A 157 -34.75 -10.03 -14.87
C LEU A 157 -36.08 -9.59 -14.24
N GLN A 158 -36.19 -8.36 -13.74
CA GLN A 158 -37.46 -7.85 -13.19
C GLN A 158 -38.55 -7.79 -14.26
N VAL A 159 -38.23 -7.27 -15.45
CA VAL A 159 -39.14 -7.27 -16.60
C VAL A 159 -39.51 -8.69 -17.01
N LEU A 160 -38.52 -9.60 -17.11
CA LEU A 160 -38.74 -11.01 -17.44
C LEU A 160 -39.66 -11.72 -16.44
N ARG A 161 -39.64 -11.31 -15.15
CA ARG A 161 -40.53 -11.86 -14.12
C ARG A 161 -42.00 -11.66 -14.48
N ALA A 162 -42.37 -10.48 -15.00
CA ALA A 162 -43.74 -10.19 -15.40
C ALA A 162 -44.22 -11.08 -16.55
N PHE A 163 -43.36 -11.37 -17.54
CA PHE A 163 -43.67 -12.35 -18.60
C PHE A 163 -43.96 -13.73 -17.99
N HIS A 164 -43.09 -14.20 -17.09
CA HIS A 164 -43.24 -15.52 -16.46
C HIS A 164 -44.47 -15.60 -15.54
N GLU A 165 -44.79 -14.52 -14.81
CA GLU A 165 -45.98 -14.41 -13.95
C GLU A 165 -47.30 -14.39 -14.76
N THR A 166 -47.28 -13.82 -15.97
CA THR A 166 -48.43 -13.80 -16.91
C THR A 166 -48.53 -15.04 -17.82
N GLY A 167 -47.58 -15.99 -17.70
CA GLY A 167 -47.59 -17.26 -18.45
C GLY A 167 -46.97 -17.20 -19.86
N TYR A 168 -46.26 -16.12 -20.18
CA TYR A 168 -45.49 -15.94 -21.41
C TYR A 168 -44.00 -16.26 -21.20
N LEU A 169 -43.31 -16.59 -22.29
CA LEU A 169 -41.84 -16.70 -22.38
C LEU A 169 -41.33 -15.75 -23.45
N HIS A 170 -40.17 -15.14 -23.24
CA HIS A 170 -39.64 -14.14 -24.19
C HIS A 170 -38.89 -14.78 -25.36
N LEU A 171 -38.13 -15.86 -25.10
CA LEU A 171 -37.41 -16.75 -26.03
C LEU A 171 -36.33 -16.11 -26.93
N ASP A 172 -36.31 -14.78 -27.09
CA ASP A 172 -35.30 -14.02 -27.85
C ASP A 172 -34.45 -13.07 -26.96
N VAL A 173 -34.26 -13.42 -25.68
CA VAL A 173 -33.44 -12.62 -24.74
C VAL A 173 -31.98 -12.54 -25.20
N SER A 174 -31.51 -11.33 -25.47
CA SER A 174 -30.23 -11.04 -26.12
C SER A 174 -29.87 -9.55 -25.99
N PRO A 175 -28.60 -9.11 -26.20
CA PRO A 175 -28.19 -7.73 -25.92
C PRO A 175 -28.82 -6.67 -26.85
N ASP A 176 -29.18 -7.03 -28.07
CA ASP A 176 -29.89 -6.15 -29.00
C ASP A 176 -31.36 -5.93 -28.58
N ASN A 177 -31.93 -6.88 -27.84
CA ASN A 177 -33.28 -6.83 -27.29
C ASN A 177 -33.38 -6.30 -25.84
N ILE A 178 -32.28 -5.78 -25.28
CA ILE A 178 -32.26 -5.12 -23.96
C ILE A 178 -31.96 -3.63 -24.18
N LEU A 179 -32.87 -2.76 -23.77
CA LEU A 179 -32.75 -1.32 -23.96
C LEU A 179 -32.41 -0.60 -22.64
N LEU A 180 -31.41 0.30 -22.69
CA LEU A 180 -30.98 1.15 -21.57
C LEU A 180 -31.51 2.57 -21.78
N ILE A 181 -32.48 2.97 -20.96
CA ILE A 181 -33.22 4.23 -21.07
C ILE A 181 -32.75 5.21 -19.98
N GLY A 182 -32.21 6.37 -20.37
CA GLY A 182 -31.69 7.37 -19.43
C GLY A 182 -30.22 7.19 -19.07
N SER A 183 -29.82 7.63 -17.87
CA SER A 183 -28.41 7.60 -17.42
C SER A 183 -28.26 7.59 -15.89
N GLY A 184 -27.16 7.02 -15.39
CA GLY A 184 -26.81 7.02 -13.97
C GLY A 184 -27.80 6.23 -13.11
N ASP A 185 -28.27 6.84 -12.02
CA ASP A 185 -29.26 6.22 -11.12
C ASP A 185 -30.71 6.34 -11.59
N ARG A 186 -30.95 7.06 -12.69
CA ARG A 186 -32.26 7.13 -13.37
C ARG A 186 -32.30 6.27 -14.63
N GLU A 187 -31.25 5.50 -14.91
CA GLU A 187 -31.23 4.57 -16.03
C GLU A 187 -32.14 3.37 -15.73
N ARG A 188 -33.10 3.12 -16.63
CA ARG A 188 -34.01 1.97 -16.60
C ARG A 188 -33.56 0.94 -17.64
N VAL A 189 -33.91 -0.31 -17.39
CA VAL A 189 -33.64 -1.44 -18.29
C VAL A 189 -34.97 -2.03 -18.70
N THR A 190 -35.18 -2.26 -19.99
CA THR A 190 -36.40 -2.88 -20.50
C THR A 190 -36.12 -3.89 -21.60
N LEU A 191 -37.05 -4.82 -21.82
CA LEU A 191 -36.97 -5.84 -22.88
C LEU A 191 -37.80 -5.41 -24.09
N ILE A 192 -37.25 -5.55 -25.29
CA ILE A 192 -37.90 -5.21 -26.55
C ILE A 192 -37.96 -6.42 -27.49
N ASP A 193 -38.82 -6.28 -28.51
CA ASP A 193 -39.09 -7.27 -29.56
C ASP A 193 -39.82 -8.55 -29.09
N TYR A 194 -41.14 -8.53 -29.24
CA TYR A 194 -42.03 -9.60 -28.79
C TYR A 194 -42.47 -10.55 -29.92
N ASN A 195 -41.80 -10.52 -31.08
CA ASN A 195 -42.16 -11.37 -32.23
C ASN A 195 -41.98 -12.88 -31.95
N SER A 196 -41.15 -13.24 -30.95
CA SER A 196 -40.94 -14.62 -30.48
C SER A 196 -41.62 -14.94 -29.15
N VAL A 197 -42.51 -14.06 -28.64
CA VAL A 197 -43.19 -14.30 -27.36
C VAL A 197 -44.32 -15.31 -27.52
N HIS A 198 -44.22 -16.39 -26.74
CA HIS A 198 -45.18 -17.50 -26.75
C HIS A 198 -45.57 -17.93 -25.34
N THR A 199 -46.81 -18.37 -25.17
CA THR A 199 -47.26 -19.04 -23.95
C THR A 199 -46.80 -20.51 -23.92
N PHE A 200 -46.76 -21.08 -22.72
CA PHE A 200 -46.52 -22.51 -22.49
C PHE A 200 -47.43 -23.46 -23.25
N SER A 201 -48.65 -23.02 -23.59
CA SER A 201 -49.63 -23.84 -24.29
C SER A 201 -49.28 -23.91 -25.78
N GLU A 202 -49.01 -22.76 -26.40
CA GLU A 202 -48.74 -22.62 -27.83
C GLU A 202 -47.48 -23.37 -28.26
N ILE A 203 -46.38 -23.27 -27.50
CA ILE A 203 -45.11 -23.97 -27.78
C ILE A 203 -45.32 -25.49 -27.86
N ARG A 204 -46.27 -26.01 -27.05
CA ARG A 204 -46.58 -27.44 -26.94
C ARG A 204 -47.67 -27.91 -27.90
N SER A 205 -48.58 -27.03 -28.34
CA SER A 205 -49.72 -27.40 -29.19
C SER A 205 -49.49 -27.12 -30.68
N ASP A 206 -48.73 -26.09 -31.02
CA ASP A 206 -48.54 -25.63 -32.40
C ASP A 206 -47.13 -25.91 -32.92
N SER A 207 -47.00 -26.95 -33.75
CA SER A 207 -45.73 -27.32 -34.40
C SER A 207 -45.19 -26.28 -35.38
N SER A 208 -45.99 -25.26 -35.76
CA SER A 208 -45.59 -24.17 -36.66
C SER A 208 -45.06 -22.93 -35.93
N ALA A 209 -45.14 -22.87 -34.60
CA ALA A 209 -44.62 -21.75 -33.81
C ALA A 209 -43.14 -21.47 -34.12
N PHE A 210 -42.87 -20.24 -34.60
CA PHE A 210 -41.53 -19.76 -34.93
C PHE A 210 -40.75 -19.43 -33.65
N LEU A 211 -39.56 -20.02 -33.52
CA LEU A 211 -38.63 -19.79 -32.42
C LEU A 211 -37.37 -19.14 -32.98
N SER A 212 -37.07 -17.92 -32.54
CA SER A 212 -35.82 -17.24 -32.88
C SER A 212 -34.61 -18.02 -32.35
N MET A 213 -33.52 -18.00 -33.10
CA MET A 213 -32.23 -18.56 -32.70
C MET A 213 -31.15 -17.51 -32.86
N LYS A 214 -30.48 -17.18 -31.75
CA LYS A 214 -29.36 -16.26 -31.67
C LYS A 214 -28.14 -17.00 -31.12
N ASP A 215 -27.10 -17.08 -31.94
CA ASP A 215 -25.83 -17.73 -31.62
C ASP A 215 -25.25 -17.19 -30.32
N GLY A 216 -24.81 -18.08 -29.44
CA GLY A 216 -24.23 -17.75 -28.14
C GLY A 216 -25.22 -17.34 -27.05
N TYR A 217 -26.54 -17.27 -27.32
CA TYR A 217 -27.57 -16.92 -26.31
C TYR A 217 -28.69 -17.96 -26.19
N THR A 218 -29.25 -18.46 -27.30
CA THR A 218 -30.41 -19.37 -27.28
C THR A 218 -30.13 -20.66 -26.52
N ALA A 219 -31.06 -21.09 -25.66
CA ALA A 219 -30.90 -22.31 -24.87
C ALA A 219 -30.83 -23.60 -25.73
N PRO A 220 -30.05 -24.62 -25.31
CA PRO A 220 -29.90 -25.89 -26.06
C PRO A 220 -31.20 -26.55 -26.47
N GLU A 221 -32.18 -26.63 -25.58
CA GLU A 221 -33.47 -27.27 -25.84
C GLU A 221 -34.30 -26.52 -26.90
N VAL A 222 -34.14 -25.20 -27.02
CA VAL A 222 -34.75 -24.40 -28.09
C VAL A 222 -34.05 -24.70 -29.41
N ARG A 223 -32.71 -24.66 -29.42
CA ARG A 223 -31.86 -24.91 -30.60
C ARG A 223 -31.99 -26.34 -31.15
N MET A 224 -32.26 -27.31 -30.29
CA MET A 224 -32.52 -28.71 -30.64
C MET A 224 -34.00 -29.02 -30.94
N GLY A 225 -34.90 -28.03 -30.91
CA GLY A 225 -36.33 -28.22 -31.16
C GLY A 225 -37.07 -29.05 -30.09
N GLN A 226 -36.49 -29.21 -28.89
CA GLN A 226 -36.98 -30.04 -27.79
C GLN A 226 -38.10 -29.34 -27.00
N ARG A 227 -39.20 -29.01 -27.69
CA ARG A 227 -40.35 -28.20 -27.21
C ARG A 227 -40.93 -28.60 -25.86
N SER A 228 -40.88 -29.88 -25.49
CA SER A 228 -41.36 -30.37 -24.19
C SER A 228 -40.55 -29.85 -22.99
N TYR A 229 -39.29 -29.45 -23.20
CA TYR A 229 -38.37 -28.95 -22.18
C TYR A 229 -38.26 -27.42 -22.13
N ILE A 230 -38.86 -26.70 -23.09
CA ILE A 230 -38.88 -25.23 -23.11
C ILE A 230 -39.75 -24.71 -21.96
N GLY A 231 -39.19 -23.80 -21.15
CA GLY A 231 -39.85 -23.15 -20.02
C GLY A 231 -39.12 -21.86 -19.55
N PRO A 232 -39.40 -21.34 -18.33
CA PRO A 232 -38.70 -20.17 -17.79
C PRO A 232 -37.18 -20.37 -17.78
N GLN A 233 -36.73 -21.61 -17.59
CA GLN A 233 -35.32 -22.00 -17.56
C GLN A 233 -34.61 -21.74 -18.90
N SER A 234 -35.33 -21.62 -20.01
CA SER A 234 -34.77 -21.27 -21.32
C SER A 234 -34.45 -19.77 -21.39
N ASP A 235 -35.37 -18.90 -20.94
CA ASP A 235 -35.09 -17.46 -20.84
C ASP A 235 -34.00 -17.15 -19.80
N LEU A 236 -33.98 -17.89 -18.68
CA LEU A 236 -32.95 -17.74 -17.64
C LEU A 236 -31.56 -18.21 -18.11
N PHE A 237 -31.48 -19.20 -19.00
CA PHE A 237 -30.23 -19.53 -19.70
C PHE A 237 -29.78 -18.36 -20.56
N SER A 238 -30.67 -17.86 -21.43
CA SER A 238 -30.37 -16.75 -22.34
C SER A 238 -29.94 -15.48 -21.58
N MET A 239 -30.59 -15.16 -20.46
CA MET A 239 -30.20 -14.08 -19.56
C MET A 239 -28.82 -14.31 -18.92
N THR A 240 -28.48 -15.54 -18.55
CA THR A 240 -27.14 -15.87 -18.03
C THR A 240 -26.08 -15.78 -19.13
N ALA A 241 -26.43 -16.10 -20.37
CA ALA A 241 -25.54 -15.93 -21.53
C ALA A 241 -25.31 -14.44 -21.87
N VAL A 242 -26.33 -13.59 -21.74
CA VAL A 242 -26.17 -12.13 -21.79
C VAL A 242 -25.28 -11.64 -20.64
N PHE A 243 -25.45 -12.13 -19.42
CA PHE A 243 -24.59 -11.77 -18.29
C PHE A 243 -23.13 -12.17 -18.55
N TRP A 244 -22.89 -13.38 -19.08
CA TRP A 244 -21.57 -13.81 -19.52
C TRP A 244 -20.98 -12.87 -20.58
N HIS A 245 -21.75 -12.48 -21.60
CA HIS A 245 -21.27 -11.53 -22.61
C HIS A 245 -20.92 -10.17 -22.00
N CYS A 246 -21.76 -9.65 -21.11
CA CYS A 246 -21.48 -8.39 -20.41
C CYS A 246 -20.15 -8.43 -19.64
N ILE A 247 -19.84 -9.51 -18.93
CA ILE A 247 -18.63 -9.57 -18.09
C ILE A 247 -17.36 -9.99 -18.85
N SER A 248 -17.48 -10.78 -19.92
CA SER A 248 -16.35 -11.35 -20.66
C SER A 248 -16.02 -10.63 -21.97
N GLY A 249 -16.94 -9.85 -22.52
CA GLY A 249 -16.82 -9.27 -23.86
C GLY A 249 -16.92 -10.25 -25.02
N ARG A 250 -17.35 -11.50 -24.77
CA ARG A 250 -17.72 -12.42 -25.84
C ARG A 250 -19.01 -13.17 -25.56
N LYS A 251 -19.77 -13.45 -26.61
CA LYS A 251 -20.84 -14.45 -26.56
C LYS A 251 -20.27 -15.85 -26.27
N LEU A 252 -21.15 -16.78 -25.87
CA LEU A 252 -20.76 -18.19 -25.73
C LEU A 252 -20.36 -18.76 -27.10
N SER A 253 -19.30 -19.56 -27.13
CA SER A 253 -18.99 -20.43 -28.28
C SER A 253 -20.02 -21.57 -28.40
N ASP A 254 -20.09 -22.23 -29.55
CA ASP A 254 -21.02 -23.35 -29.76
C ASP A 254 -20.85 -24.48 -28.73
N LEU A 255 -19.61 -24.79 -28.37
CA LEU A 255 -19.27 -25.83 -27.37
C LEU A 255 -19.69 -25.43 -25.96
N GLU A 256 -19.61 -24.15 -25.61
CA GLU A 256 -20.11 -23.63 -24.32
C GLU A 256 -21.63 -23.53 -24.31
N GLN A 257 -22.24 -23.15 -25.43
CA GLN A 257 -23.69 -23.00 -25.55
C GLN A 257 -24.40 -24.35 -25.38
N ILE A 258 -23.88 -25.44 -25.96
CA ILE A 258 -24.36 -26.81 -25.69
C ILE A 258 -23.82 -27.41 -24.37
N GLY A 259 -22.87 -26.72 -23.72
CA GLY A 259 -22.18 -27.11 -22.49
C GLY A 259 -21.35 -28.39 -22.57
N SER A 260 -20.73 -28.64 -23.72
CA SER A 260 -19.58 -29.54 -23.84
C SER A 260 -18.34 -28.96 -23.15
N VAL A 261 -18.23 -27.63 -23.10
CA VAL A 261 -17.19 -26.88 -22.39
C VAL A 261 -17.87 -25.92 -21.40
N PHE A 262 -17.24 -25.65 -20.26
CA PHE A 262 -17.70 -24.64 -19.31
C PHE A 262 -16.98 -23.30 -19.56
N PRO A 263 -17.69 -22.17 -19.71
CA PRO A 263 -17.06 -20.85 -19.79
C PRO A 263 -16.41 -20.49 -18.44
N ASP A 264 -15.08 -20.61 -18.33
CA ASP A 264 -14.38 -20.32 -17.09
C ASP A 264 -14.22 -18.81 -16.88
N PRO A 265 -14.76 -18.22 -15.80
CA PRO A 265 -14.58 -16.81 -15.48
C PRO A 265 -13.17 -16.44 -15.00
N SER A 266 -12.21 -17.36 -14.94
CA SER A 266 -10.82 -17.06 -14.53
C SER A 266 -10.12 -16.03 -15.42
N GLY A 267 -10.45 -16.00 -16.72
CA GLY A 267 -9.94 -15.02 -17.68
C GLY A 267 -10.66 -13.68 -17.70
N LEU A 268 -11.59 -13.40 -16.76
CA LEU A 268 -12.31 -12.12 -16.74
C LEU A 268 -11.40 -10.99 -16.22
N PRO A 269 -11.37 -9.81 -16.86
CA PRO A 269 -10.59 -8.68 -16.36
C PRO A 269 -11.02 -8.23 -14.96
N GLY A 270 -10.04 -8.11 -14.06
CA GLY A 270 -10.28 -7.86 -12.64
C GLY A 270 -10.72 -9.08 -11.83
N TRP A 271 -10.71 -10.29 -12.38
CA TRP A 271 -11.04 -11.53 -11.67
C TRP A 271 -10.20 -11.72 -10.40
N GLU A 272 -8.88 -11.49 -10.45
CA GLU A 272 -8.02 -11.59 -9.27
C GLU A 272 -8.29 -10.51 -8.21
N ASN A 273 -8.88 -9.38 -8.61
CA ASN A 273 -9.31 -8.32 -7.70
C ASN A 273 -10.65 -8.63 -7.01
N LEU A 274 -11.36 -9.69 -7.44
CA LEU A 274 -12.58 -10.14 -6.77
C LEU A 274 -12.24 -11.00 -5.55
N PRO A 275 -12.93 -10.80 -4.41
CA PRO A 275 -12.88 -11.71 -3.27
C PRO A 275 -13.07 -13.17 -3.70
N ALA A 276 -12.33 -14.10 -3.11
CA ALA A 276 -12.42 -15.52 -3.48
C ALA A 276 -13.85 -16.08 -3.29
N SER A 277 -14.58 -15.50 -2.32
CA SER A 277 -16.01 -15.71 -2.08
C SER A 277 -16.89 -15.28 -3.28
N ALA A 278 -16.62 -14.10 -3.86
CA ALA A 278 -17.30 -13.57 -5.04
C ALA A 278 -16.96 -14.36 -6.31
N ARG A 279 -15.67 -14.69 -6.51
CA ARG A 279 -15.20 -15.58 -7.59
C ARG A 279 -15.94 -16.92 -7.58
N SER A 280 -16.04 -17.54 -6.40
CA SER A 280 -16.77 -18.80 -6.21
C SER A 280 -18.27 -18.64 -6.48
N MET A 281 -18.88 -17.53 -6.05
CA MET A 281 -20.30 -17.26 -6.30
C MET A 281 -20.60 -17.05 -7.78
N LEU A 282 -19.74 -16.32 -8.51
CA LEU A 282 -19.85 -16.13 -9.95
C LEU A 282 -19.74 -17.46 -10.71
N ARG A 283 -18.82 -18.35 -10.32
CA ARG A 283 -18.74 -19.73 -10.85
C ARG A 283 -20.02 -20.54 -10.57
N ILE A 284 -20.63 -20.40 -9.38
CA ILE A 284 -21.90 -21.07 -9.05
C ILE A 284 -23.03 -20.56 -9.96
N ILE A 285 -23.16 -19.24 -10.11
CA ILE A 285 -24.18 -18.60 -10.97
C ILE A 285 -24.05 -19.06 -12.41
N LEU A 286 -22.85 -19.01 -12.98
CA LEU A 286 -22.59 -19.45 -14.35
C LEU A 286 -22.88 -20.95 -14.53
N ARG A 287 -22.41 -21.82 -13.61
CA ARG A 287 -22.66 -23.28 -13.68
C ARG A 287 -24.14 -23.63 -13.56
N LYS A 288 -24.90 -22.92 -12.73
CA LYS A 288 -26.33 -23.15 -12.56
C LYS A 288 -27.10 -22.59 -13.76
N GLY A 289 -26.90 -21.33 -14.13
CA GLY A 289 -27.62 -20.67 -15.23
C GLY A 289 -27.33 -21.26 -16.62
N LEU A 290 -26.07 -21.60 -16.91
CA LEU A 290 -25.65 -22.16 -18.21
C LEU A 290 -25.67 -23.70 -18.28
N SER A 291 -26.32 -24.38 -17.33
CA SER A 291 -26.39 -25.84 -17.37
C SER A 291 -27.14 -26.33 -18.62
N PRO A 292 -26.63 -27.32 -19.38
CA PRO A 292 -27.36 -27.86 -20.54
C PRO A 292 -28.71 -28.47 -20.19
N SER A 293 -28.88 -28.97 -18.97
CA SER A 293 -30.15 -29.54 -18.50
C SER A 293 -31.01 -28.46 -17.82
N PRO A 294 -32.22 -28.15 -18.33
CA PRO A 294 -33.11 -27.16 -17.72
C PRO A 294 -33.44 -27.45 -16.25
N ARG A 295 -33.51 -28.75 -15.87
CA ARG A 295 -33.77 -29.19 -14.48
C ARG A 295 -32.67 -28.84 -13.48
N LYS A 296 -31.46 -28.51 -13.96
CA LYS A 296 -30.33 -28.08 -13.11
C LYS A 296 -30.15 -26.55 -13.08
N ARG A 297 -30.93 -25.81 -13.88
CA ARG A 297 -30.91 -24.34 -13.89
C ARG A 297 -31.73 -23.75 -12.75
N TYR A 298 -31.70 -22.43 -12.65
CA TYR A 298 -32.62 -21.65 -11.82
C TYR A 298 -34.08 -21.97 -12.16
N GLY A 299 -34.89 -22.29 -11.15
CA GLY A 299 -36.31 -22.61 -11.33
C GLY A 299 -37.20 -21.38 -11.56
N SER A 300 -36.74 -20.21 -11.13
CA SER A 300 -37.45 -18.94 -11.23
C SER A 300 -36.50 -17.74 -11.24
N VAL A 301 -37.00 -16.58 -11.68
CA VAL A 301 -36.30 -15.29 -11.59
C VAL A 301 -35.89 -14.96 -10.14
N ALA A 302 -36.73 -15.30 -9.15
CA ALA A 302 -36.44 -15.00 -7.75
C ALA A 302 -35.18 -15.71 -7.22
N GLU A 303 -34.91 -16.94 -7.68
CA GLU A 303 -33.69 -17.66 -7.29
C GLU A 303 -32.41 -17.01 -7.85
N ILE A 304 -32.41 -16.62 -9.13
CA ILE A 304 -31.22 -15.99 -9.73
C ILE A 304 -31.00 -14.58 -9.17
N LEU A 305 -32.06 -13.80 -8.90
CA LEU A 305 -31.92 -12.50 -8.24
C LEU A 305 -31.31 -12.61 -6.83
N LYS A 306 -31.65 -13.68 -6.08
CA LYS A 306 -31.03 -13.96 -4.77
C LYS A 306 -29.53 -14.21 -4.90
N ASP A 307 -29.13 -15.07 -5.84
CA ASP A 307 -27.72 -15.42 -6.04
C ASP A 307 -26.90 -14.24 -6.58
N LEU A 308 -27.47 -13.42 -7.48
CA LEU A 308 -26.84 -12.17 -7.96
C LEU A 308 -26.70 -11.14 -6.82
N GLY A 309 -27.66 -11.06 -5.91
CA GLY A 309 -27.58 -10.21 -4.71
C GLY A 309 -26.49 -10.67 -3.74
N GLU A 310 -26.36 -11.97 -3.51
CA GLU A 310 -25.27 -12.55 -2.70
C GLU A 310 -23.89 -12.34 -3.35
N LEU A 311 -23.79 -12.38 -4.69
CA LEU A 311 -22.56 -12.01 -5.40
C LEU A 311 -22.25 -10.51 -5.20
N GLU A 312 -23.25 -9.63 -5.30
CA GLU A 312 -23.10 -8.19 -5.06
C GLU A 312 -22.68 -7.88 -3.62
N ASP A 313 -23.28 -8.54 -2.62
CA ASP A 313 -22.88 -8.41 -1.21
C ASP A 313 -21.43 -8.85 -0.98
N ARG A 314 -20.98 -9.95 -1.60
CA ARG A 314 -19.59 -10.43 -1.52
C ARG A 314 -18.60 -9.46 -2.16
N ILE A 315 -18.94 -8.89 -3.33
CA ILE A 315 -18.11 -7.87 -3.98
C ILE A 315 -17.99 -6.61 -3.09
N ASN A 316 -19.07 -6.22 -2.43
CA ASN A 316 -19.13 -5.05 -1.57
C ASN A 316 -18.68 -5.31 -0.12
N GLY A 317 -18.30 -6.54 0.25
CA GLY A 317 -17.80 -6.89 1.59
C GLY A 317 -18.86 -6.95 2.70
N ARG A 318 -20.15 -7.15 2.39
CA ARG A 318 -21.27 -7.01 3.34
C ARG A 318 -21.77 -8.33 3.96
N GLY A 319 -21.90 -8.34 5.29
CA GLY A 319 -22.60 -9.34 6.10
C GLY A 319 -21.70 -10.21 6.97
N ILE A 320 -22.30 -10.81 8.01
CA ILE A 320 -21.60 -11.70 8.96
C ILE A 320 -21.72 -13.13 8.47
N THR A 321 -20.66 -13.63 7.85
CA THR A 321 -20.63 -14.93 7.16
C THR A 321 -19.33 -15.67 7.41
N ARG A 322 -19.27 -16.97 7.10
CA ARG A 322 -18.02 -17.76 7.24
C ARG A 322 -16.88 -17.17 6.40
N TRP A 323 -17.20 -16.66 5.20
CA TRP A 323 -16.21 -16.05 4.31
C TRP A 323 -15.72 -14.71 4.86
N ALA A 324 -16.62 -13.86 5.38
CA ALA A 324 -16.26 -12.54 5.91
C ALA A 324 -15.37 -12.67 7.15
N LEU A 325 -15.66 -13.65 8.02
CA LEU A 325 -14.77 -14.05 9.11
C LEU A 325 -13.41 -14.53 8.59
N TRP A 326 -13.37 -15.44 7.62
CA TRP A 326 -12.09 -15.96 7.10
C TRP A 326 -11.23 -14.86 6.45
N GLU A 327 -11.82 -14.00 5.62
CA GLU A 327 -11.11 -12.89 4.98
C GLU A 327 -10.61 -11.86 6.00
N ASN A 328 -11.42 -11.51 7.01
CA ASN A 328 -11.04 -10.59 8.08
C ASN A 328 -9.92 -11.15 8.97
N GLY A 329 -10.06 -12.38 9.49
CA GLY A 329 -9.05 -13.02 10.34
C GLY A 329 -7.71 -13.22 9.62
N ARG A 330 -7.76 -13.61 8.34
CA ARG A 330 -6.60 -13.70 7.46
C ARG A 330 -5.93 -12.34 7.24
N ALA A 331 -6.70 -11.30 6.91
CA ALA A 331 -6.18 -9.95 6.73
C ALA A 331 -5.55 -9.40 8.03
N ARG A 332 -6.15 -9.70 9.19
CA ARG A 332 -5.63 -9.35 10.53
C ARG A 332 -4.28 -10.01 10.79
N CYS A 333 -4.15 -11.33 10.60
CA CYS A 333 -2.88 -12.03 10.75
C CYS A 333 -1.79 -11.58 9.75
N LEU A 334 -2.14 -11.42 8.46
CA LEU A 334 -1.19 -10.97 7.45
C LEU A 334 -0.70 -9.54 7.73
N ARG A 335 -1.59 -8.63 8.15
CA ARG A 335 -1.24 -7.26 8.55
C ARG A 335 -0.25 -7.26 9.71
N LEU A 336 -0.52 -8.01 10.78
CA LEU A 336 0.42 -8.16 11.91
C LEU A 336 1.81 -8.63 11.48
N MET A 337 1.91 -9.57 10.53
CA MET A 337 3.18 -10.07 10.00
C MET A 337 3.86 -9.13 8.99
N GLN A 338 3.12 -8.20 8.39
CA GLN A 338 3.63 -7.19 7.46
C GLN A 338 4.14 -5.95 8.21
N GLU A 339 3.36 -5.45 9.18
CA GLU A 339 3.71 -4.29 10.01
C GLU A 339 4.89 -4.57 10.95
N ASN A 340 5.06 -5.82 11.39
CA ASN A 340 6.09 -6.18 12.35
C ASN A 340 7.22 -6.98 11.69
N ILE A 341 8.32 -6.30 11.35
CA ILE A 341 9.51 -6.94 10.75
C ILE A 341 10.07 -8.08 11.62
N SER A 342 9.95 -7.95 12.94
CA SER A 342 10.34 -8.95 13.92
C SER A 342 9.54 -10.25 13.87
N LEU A 343 8.41 -10.31 13.13
CA LEU A 343 7.60 -11.51 12.89
C LEU A 343 7.82 -12.13 11.50
N GLN A 344 8.62 -11.52 10.62
CA GLN A 344 8.82 -12.03 9.26
C GLN A 344 9.50 -13.41 9.20
N TYR A 345 10.31 -13.76 10.20
CA TYR A 345 10.95 -15.08 10.30
C TYR A 345 9.95 -16.24 10.31
N ILE A 346 8.70 -16.00 10.70
CA ILE A 346 7.63 -17.00 10.81
C ILE A 346 7.24 -17.59 9.44
N ARG A 347 7.60 -16.91 8.35
CA ARG A 347 7.39 -17.39 6.97
C ARG A 347 8.31 -18.55 6.61
N ASP A 348 9.54 -18.56 7.12
CA ASP A 348 10.61 -19.51 6.82
C ASP A 348 10.71 -20.58 7.93
N GLU A 349 10.42 -21.84 7.60
CA GLU A 349 10.47 -22.94 8.58
C GLU A 349 11.86 -23.12 9.18
N ASN A 350 12.92 -22.86 8.40
CA ASN A 350 14.30 -23.05 8.85
C ASN A 350 14.75 -22.01 9.88
N ARG A 351 14.00 -20.90 10.05
CA ARG A 351 14.25 -19.86 11.05
C ARG A 351 13.45 -20.05 12.33
N ILE A 352 12.60 -21.08 12.41
CA ILE A 352 11.80 -21.38 13.61
C ILE A 352 12.52 -22.46 14.42
N TYR A 353 12.91 -22.15 15.66
CA TYR A 353 13.50 -23.15 16.54
C TYR A 353 12.47 -24.24 16.93
N PRO A 354 12.91 -25.48 17.20
CA PRO A 354 12.03 -26.59 17.57
C PRO A 354 11.07 -26.25 18.72
N LEU A 355 9.77 -26.50 18.51
CA LEU A 355 8.72 -26.24 19.49
C LEU A 355 8.26 -27.55 20.13
N HIS A 356 9.02 -28.04 21.10
CA HIS A 356 8.67 -29.25 21.86
C HIS A 356 7.62 -28.97 22.94
N VAL A 357 6.65 -29.88 23.09
CA VAL A 357 5.63 -29.86 24.13
C VAL A 357 5.65 -31.12 24.99
N GLU A 358 5.35 -30.94 26.27
CA GLU A 358 5.18 -32.00 27.26
C GLU A 358 3.68 -32.10 27.63
N LYS A 359 3.14 -33.31 27.48
CA LYS A 359 1.77 -33.67 27.86
C LYS A 359 1.66 -33.97 29.36
N ALA A 360 0.44 -34.08 29.88
CA ALA A 360 0.18 -34.40 31.29
C ALA A 360 0.63 -35.81 31.73
N ASP A 361 0.96 -36.70 30.79
CA ASP A 361 1.55 -38.03 31.03
C ASP A 361 3.10 -38.03 30.99
N GLY A 362 3.72 -36.88 30.73
CA GLY A 362 5.18 -36.72 30.60
C GLY A 362 5.74 -37.06 29.21
N ASP A 363 4.88 -37.37 28.24
CA ASP A 363 5.31 -37.61 26.86
C ASP A 363 5.72 -36.29 26.17
N ARG A 364 6.94 -36.26 25.61
CA ARG A 364 7.47 -35.14 24.83
C ARG A 364 7.25 -35.38 23.35
N THR A 365 6.63 -34.42 22.67
CA THR A 365 6.39 -34.46 21.21
C THR A 365 6.66 -33.08 20.62
N GLU A 366 6.98 -33.02 19.34
CA GLU A 366 7.00 -31.76 18.58
C GLU A 366 5.55 -31.22 18.46
N LEU A 367 5.36 -29.91 18.58
CA LEU A 367 4.03 -29.29 18.69
C LEU A 367 3.18 -29.48 17.44
N PHE A 368 3.78 -29.32 16.25
CA PHE A 368 3.09 -29.46 14.97
C PHE A 368 2.79 -30.94 14.68
N ASP A 369 3.71 -31.86 14.98
CA ASP A 369 3.43 -33.30 14.95
C ASP A 369 2.25 -33.67 15.85
N LEU A 370 2.21 -33.15 17.09
CA LEU A 370 1.10 -33.40 18.00
C LEU A 370 -0.22 -32.84 17.45
N LEU A 371 -0.18 -31.63 16.89
CA LEU A 371 -1.30 -30.98 16.17
C LEU A 371 -1.77 -31.77 14.94
N GLY A 372 -1.02 -32.79 14.50
CA GLY A 372 -1.31 -33.56 13.29
C GLY A 372 -0.97 -32.80 12.01
N ILE A 373 0.06 -31.95 12.09
CA ILE A 373 0.60 -31.09 11.03
C ILE A 373 1.95 -31.70 10.62
N SER A 374 1.91 -32.59 9.62
CA SER A 374 3.10 -33.24 9.06
C SER A 374 3.64 -32.46 7.86
N ALA A 375 4.97 -32.34 7.76
CA ALA A 375 5.68 -31.56 6.74
C ALA A 375 5.72 -32.19 5.33
N SER A 376 4.65 -32.84 4.86
CA SER A 376 4.57 -33.32 3.46
C SER A 376 4.05 -32.21 2.53
N ALA A 377 4.95 -31.71 1.68
CA ALA A 377 4.74 -30.51 0.84
C ALA A 377 3.48 -30.56 -0.06
N ASP A 378 3.08 -31.75 -0.51
CA ASP A 378 1.93 -31.97 -1.42
C ASP A 378 0.54 -31.65 -0.81
N SER A 379 0.43 -31.34 0.50
CA SER A 379 -0.88 -31.17 1.13
C SER A 379 -1.02 -29.95 2.05
N SER A 380 -0.54 -28.80 1.57
CA SER A 380 -0.88 -27.45 2.09
C SER A 380 -2.38 -27.16 2.28
N ARG A 381 -3.26 -28.02 1.74
CA ARG A 381 -4.74 -27.99 1.89
C ARG A 381 -5.34 -29.07 2.81
N ALA A 382 -4.53 -29.97 3.38
CA ALA A 382 -4.99 -30.98 4.36
C ALA A 382 -4.82 -30.51 5.82
N PHE A 383 -4.01 -29.48 6.05
CA PHE A 383 -3.57 -28.91 7.34
C PHE A 383 -4.59 -28.95 8.50
N PHE A 384 -5.83 -28.51 8.29
CA PHE A 384 -6.83 -28.39 9.36
C PHE A 384 -7.97 -29.42 9.30
N ASN A 385 -7.86 -30.42 8.42
CA ASN A 385 -8.82 -31.53 8.34
C ASN A 385 -8.29 -32.83 8.98
N SER A 386 -7.04 -32.85 9.47
CA SER A 386 -6.47 -34.03 10.11
C SER A 386 -7.18 -34.31 11.44
N ARG A 387 -7.68 -35.54 11.60
CA ARG A 387 -8.50 -35.98 12.74
C ARG A 387 -7.71 -36.19 14.05
N ALA A 388 -6.48 -35.68 14.17
CA ALA A 388 -5.58 -36.05 15.26
C ALA A 388 -5.84 -35.23 16.53
N PHE A 389 -5.59 -33.92 16.49
CA PHE A 389 -5.61 -33.04 17.66
C PHE A 389 -7.01 -32.66 18.15
N PHE A 390 -7.99 -32.58 17.24
CA PHE A 390 -9.33 -32.07 17.53
C PHE A 390 -10.40 -33.17 17.75
N LYS A 391 -10.01 -34.35 18.26
CA LYS A 391 -10.97 -35.40 18.65
C LYS A 391 -11.82 -34.99 19.85
N THR A 392 -11.27 -34.20 20.76
CA THR A 392 -11.98 -33.58 21.87
C THR A 392 -12.53 -32.23 21.43
N ASN A 393 -13.80 -31.94 21.72
CA ASN A 393 -14.38 -30.60 21.53
C ASN A 393 -14.00 -29.65 22.67
N ARG A 394 -12.79 -29.83 23.24
CA ARG A 394 -12.29 -29.05 24.38
C ARG A 394 -11.30 -28.01 23.88
N PRO A 395 -11.33 -26.79 24.42
CA PRO A 395 -10.32 -25.79 24.11
C PRO A 395 -8.98 -26.19 24.74
N LEU A 396 -7.89 -25.77 24.13
CA LEU A 396 -6.53 -26.11 24.56
C LEU A 396 -5.85 -24.92 25.23
N LEU A 397 -5.11 -25.18 26.31
CA LEU A 397 -4.27 -24.20 27.00
C LEU A 397 -2.80 -24.58 26.86
N LEU A 398 -2.05 -23.77 26.11
CA LEU A 398 -0.61 -23.88 25.94
C LEU A 398 0.10 -23.07 27.03
N LEU A 399 0.60 -23.79 28.04
CA LEU A 399 1.39 -23.25 29.15
C LEU A 399 2.86 -23.10 28.75
N GLY A 400 3.61 -22.24 29.45
CA GLY A 400 5.06 -22.17 29.31
C GLY A 400 5.65 -20.84 29.80
N GLY A 401 6.93 -20.85 30.17
CA GLY A 401 7.62 -19.66 30.67
C GLY A 401 7.66 -18.48 29.68
N GLY A 402 8.07 -17.29 30.15
CA GLY A 402 8.39 -16.18 29.25
C GLY A 402 9.50 -16.58 28.28
N GLY A 403 9.40 -16.19 27.00
CA GLY A 403 10.42 -16.48 26.00
C GLY A 403 10.47 -17.93 25.44
N THR A 404 9.56 -18.85 25.80
CA THR A 404 9.56 -20.24 25.29
C THR A 404 9.02 -20.40 23.85
N GLY A 405 8.52 -19.34 23.21
CA GLY A 405 8.02 -19.40 21.82
C GLY A 405 6.52 -19.56 21.65
N LYS A 406 5.70 -19.37 22.70
CA LYS A 406 4.22 -19.49 22.62
C LYS A 406 3.59 -18.62 21.51
N THR A 407 3.95 -17.34 21.45
CA THR A 407 3.50 -16.41 20.40
C THR A 407 3.98 -16.84 19.01
N THR A 408 5.20 -17.35 18.88
CA THR A 408 5.71 -17.97 17.64
C THR A 408 4.82 -19.11 17.18
N ALA A 409 4.40 -19.99 18.10
CA ALA A 409 3.53 -21.12 17.79
C ALA A 409 2.17 -20.65 17.23
N LEU A 410 1.52 -19.68 17.89
CA LEU A 410 0.24 -19.15 17.42
C LEU A 410 0.36 -18.46 16.04
N PHE A 411 1.38 -17.63 15.85
CA PHE A 411 1.59 -16.96 14.56
C PHE A 411 1.96 -17.96 13.45
N ARG A 412 2.73 -19.01 13.74
CA ARG A 412 3.00 -20.07 12.75
C ARG A 412 1.72 -20.80 12.36
N LEU A 413 0.82 -21.08 13.32
CA LEU A 413 -0.50 -21.65 13.04
C LEU A 413 -1.39 -20.71 12.21
N CYS A 414 -1.34 -19.39 12.47
CA CYS A 414 -2.08 -18.46 11.60
C CYS A 414 -1.45 -18.37 10.21
N TYR A 415 -0.13 -18.36 10.08
CA TYR A 415 0.56 -18.30 8.78
C TYR A 415 0.25 -19.52 7.92
N THR A 416 0.34 -20.74 8.48
CA THR A 416 0.01 -21.97 7.75
C THR A 416 -1.46 -22.04 7.36
N ALA A 417 -2.37 -21.49 8.19
CA ALA A 417 -3.79 -21.35 7.83
C ALA A 417 -4.06 -20.31 6.73
N CYS A 418 -3.27 -19.23 6.67
CA CYS A 418 -3.42 -18.16 5.68
C CYS A 418 -2.84 -18.52 4.30
N GLY A 419 -1.97 -19.53 4.25
CA GLY A 419 -1.20 -19.95 3.07
C GLY A 419 -0.01 -19.00 2.79
N PRO A 420 1.04 -19.49 2.09
CA PRO A 420 2.25 -18.70 1.82
C PRO A 420 2.02 -17.54 0.84
N ASP A 421 1.00 -17.62 -0.03
CA ASP A 421 0.66 -16.56 -0.98
C ASP A 421 -0.67 -15.86 -0.62
N PRO A 422 -0.63 -14.58 -0.20
CA PRO A 422 -1.81 -13.74 0.02
C PRO A 422 -2.83 -13.75 -1.13
N ARG A 423 -2.37 -13.82 -2.39
CA ARG A 423 -3.20 -13.65 -3.60
C ARG A 423 -3.84 -14.96 -4.09
N LYS A 424 -3.21 -16.12 -3.83
CA LYS A 424 -3.65 -17.44 -4.32
C LYS A 424 -4.50 -18.27 -3.36
N ALA A 425 -4.70 -17.86 -2.10
CA ALA A 425 -5.53 -18.64 -1.19
C ALA A 425 -7.02 -18.51 -1.53
N GLU A 426 -7.66 -19.64 -1.80
CA GLU A 426 -9.09 -19.75 -2.06
C GLU A 426 -9.81 -20.23 -0.78
N TYR A 427 -10.77 -19.46 -0.27
CA TYR A 427 -11.62 -19.93 0.83
C TYR A 427 -12.46 -21.13 0.42
N ARG A 428 -12.41 -22.22 1.18
CA ARG A 428 -13.30 -23.38 1.02
C ARG A 428 -14.31 -23.41 2.16
N GLU A 429 -15.59 -23.64 1.86
CA GLU A 429 -16.69 -23.70 2.86
C GLU A 429 -16.51 -24.79 3.95
N ASN A 430 -15.58 -25.73 3.72
CA ASN A 430 -15.16 -26.78 4.64
C ASN A 430 -14.01 -26.38 5.59
N GLU A 431 -13.45 -25.17 5.44
CA GLU A 431 -12.34 -24.64 6.25
C GLU A 431 -12.87 -23.61 7.25
N ALA A 432 -12.23 -23.57 8.42
CA ALA A 432 -12.54 -22.61 9.47
C ALA A 432 -11.82 -21.28 9.21
N ALA A 433 -12.46 -20.17 9.58
CA ALA A 433 -11.77 -18.90 9.77
C ALA A 433 -10.77 -19.03 10.93
N VAL A 434 -9.55 -18.52 10.77
CA VAL A 434 -8.55 -18.47 11.84
C VAL A 434 -8.36 -17.02 12.27
N PHE A 435 -8.47 -16.75 13.57
CA PHE A 435 -8.26 -15.43 14.15
C PHE A 435 -7.20 -15.51 15.24
N TYR A 436 -6.16 -14.70 15.10
CA TYR A 436 -5.27 -14.34 16.20
C TYR A 436 -5.85 -13.13 16.93
N ILE A 437 -5.93 -13.21 18.27
CA ILE A 437 -6.37 -12.13 19.15
C ILE A 437 -5.43 -12.07 20.36
N SER A 438 -4.75 -10.94 20.54
CA SER A 438 -3.93 -10.65 21.71
C SER A 438 -4.80 -10.21 22.90
N LEU A 439 -4.79 -11.00 23.97
CA LEU A 439 -5.54 -10.71 25.21
C LEU A 439 -4.92 -9.57 26.03
N TYR A 440 -3.69 -9.15 25.72
CA TYR A 440 -3.04 -7.94 26.26
C TYR A 440 -3.87 -6.66 26.00
N GLY A 441 -4.73 -6.66 24.98
CA GLY A 441 -5.67 -5.56 24.70
C GLY A 441 -6.82 -5.43 25.70
N TYR A 442 -7.06 -6.42 26.57
CA TYR A 442 -8.17 -6.44 27.52
C TYR A 442 -7.88 -5.57 28.76
N ARG A 443 -8.84 -4.69 29.11
CA ARG A 443 -8.72 -3.70 30.21
C ARG A 443 -9.94 -3.53 31.11
N ASN A 444 -11.12 -3.85 30.60
CA ASN A 444 -12.41 -3.57 31.23
C ASN A 444 -13.15 -4.87 31.48
N SER A 445 -14.08 -4.90 32.43
CA SER A 445 -15.08 -5.97 32.65
C SER A 445 -16.10 -6.13 31.48
N SER A 446 -15.66 -5.97 30.23
CA SER A 446 -16.45 -6.21 29.03
C SER A 446 -16.68 -7.71 28.87
N SER A 447 -17.95 -8.09 28.76
CA SER A 447 -18.39 -9.45 28.46
C SER A 447 -18.38 -9.79 26.95
N HIS A 448 -17.88 -8.87 26.11
CA HIS A 448 -18.01 -8.92 24.65
C HIS A 448 -16.69 -8.65 23.90
N PHE A 449 -15.55 -8.62 24.59
CA PHE A 449 -14.25 -8.26 24.00
C PHE A 449 -13.89 -9.10 22.76
N ILE A 450 -13.98 -10.43 22.86
CA ILE A 450 -13.61 -11.33 21.76
C ILE A 450 -14.61 -11.18 20.60
N ARG A 451 -15.91 -11.12 20.88
CA ARG A 451 -16.93 -10.95 19.82
C ARG A 451 -16.84 -9.60 19.13
N ASP A 452 -16.57 -8.53 19.85
CA ASP A 452 -16.38 -7.20 19.26
C ASP A 452 -15.14 -7.21 18.36
N THR A 453 -14.05 -7.85 18.82
CA THR A 453 -12.81 -8.05 18.04
C THR A 453 -13.03 -8.86 16.75
N LEU A 454 -13.97 -9.83 16.75
CA LEU A 454 -14.37 -10.59 15.56
C LEU A 454 -15.25 -9.80 14.58
N LEU A 455 -15.92 -8.75 15.06
CA LEU A 455 -16.80 -7.87 14.27
C LEU A 455 -16.07 -6.62 13.76
N GLU A 456 -14.94 -6.25 14.38
CA GLU A 456 -14.04 -5.17 13.93
C GLU A 456 -13.64 -5.36 12.45
N GLY A 457 -14.00 -4.39 11.60
CA GLY A 457 -13.64 -4.41 10.18
C GLY A 457 -14.53 -5.26 9.27
N LEU A 458 -15.64 -5.81 9.77
CA LEU A 458 -16.72 -6.32 8.92
C LEU A 458 -17.64 -5.17 8.48
N GLN A 459 -18.19 -5.22 7.26
CA GLN A 459 -19.30 -4.33 6.88
C GLN A 459 -20.63 -5.05 7.13
N PHE A 460 -21.58 -4.36 7.75
CA PHE A 460 -22.88 -4.94 8.09
C PHE A 460 -23.90 -4.75 6.95
N LYS A 461 -24.91 -5.63 6.89
CA LYS A 461 -26.02 -5.46 5.94
C LYS A 461 -26.96 -4.35 6.46
N PRO A 462 -27.77 -3.70 5.59
CA PRO A 462 -28.72 -2.66 6.03
C PRO A 462 -29.71 -3.11 7.11
N GLU A 463 -29.99 -4.42 7.20
CA GLU A 463 -30.85 -5.04 8.19
C GLU A 463 -30.15 -5.22 9.56
N THR A 464 -28.83 -5.18 9.60
CA THR A 464 -28.00 -5.34 10.81
C THR A 464 -27.72 -3.94 11.40
N ASP A 465 -28.73 -3.39 12.05
CA ASP A 465 -28.79 -2.01 12.54
C ASP A 465 -27.97 -1.70 13.81
N SER A 466 -27.56 -2.73 14.54
CA SER A 466 -26.89 -2.58 15.85
C SER A 466 -25.80 -3.62 16.09
N MET A 467 -24.85 -3.29 16.97
CA MET A 467 -23.81 -4.22 17.42
C MET A 467 -24.40 -5.42 18.19
N GLU A 468 -25.58 -5.29 18.81
CA GLU A 468 -26.25 -6.44 19.43
C GLU A 468 -26.81 -7.40 18.37
N THR A 469 -27.43 -6.85 17.32
CA THR A 469 -27.88 -7.61 16.14
C THR A 469 -26.69 -8.36 15.51
N ALA A 470 -25.58 -7.66 15.29
CA ALA A 470 -24.33 -8.24 14.77
C ALA A 470 -23.78 -9.37 15.64
N ARG A 471 -23.67 -9.19 16.96
CA ARG A 471 -23.23 -10.26 17.89
C ARG A 471 -24.17 -11.47 17.86
N ARG A 472 -25.47 -11.27 17.65
CA ARG A 472 -26.47 -12.34 17.57
C ARG A 472 -26.35 -13.14 16.28
N GLU A 473 -26.19 -12.46 15.14
CA GLU A 473 -25.88 -13.09 13.84
C GLU A 473 -24.58 -13.90 13.91
N LEU A 474 -23.53 -13.34 14.51
CA LEU A 474 -22.26 -14.04 14.73
C LEU A 474 -22.44 -15.33 15.55
N LEU A 475 -23.19 -15.27 16.66
CA LEU A 475 -23.46 -16.47 17.47
C LEU A 475 -24.27 -17.53 16.70
N GLN A 476 -25.24 -17.11 15.87
CA GLN A 476 -26.00 -18.04 15.01
C GLN A 476 -25.13 -18.70 13.95
N LEU A 477 -24.18 -17.96 13.36
CA LEU A 477 -23.22 -18.49 12.38
C LEU A 477 -22.25 -19.50 13.00
N LEU A 478 -21.88 -19.31 14.27
CA LEU A 478 -20.92 -20.13 15.00
C LEU A 478 -21.54 -21.37 15.65
N ASP A 479 -22.87 -21.46 15.79
CA ASP A 479 -23.54 -22.66 16.25
C ASP A 479 -24.05 -23.55 15.10
N ASN A 480 -23.38 -24.68 14.89
CA ASN A 480 -23.74 -25.70 13.90
C ASN A 480 -24.80 -26.70 14.41
N SER A 481 -25.41 -26.50 15.60
CA SER A 481 -26.29 -27.47 16.27
C SER A 481 -27.50 -27.97 15.45
N GLY A 482 -27.98 -27.20 14.46
CA GLY A 482 -29.14 -27.53 13.64
C GLY A 482 -28.88 -28.32 12.34
N SER A 483 -27.64 -28.48 11.88
CA SER A 483 -27.37 -29.02 10.53
C SER A 483 -27.39 -30.55 10.48
N SER A 484 -28.56 -31.16 10.21
CA SER A 484 -28.66 -32.62 10.11
C SER A 484 -27.84 -33.18 8.94
N ARG A 485 -26.86 -34.04 9.26
CA ARG A 485 -25.91 -34.72 8.36
C ARG A 485 -24.82 -33.79 7.78
N VAL A 486 -23.57 -34.09 8.16
CA VAL A 486 -22.25 -33.70 7.58
C VAL A 486 -21.40 -32.61 8.28
N SER A 487 -21.94 -31.55 8.90
CA SER A 487 -21.09 -30.45 9.43
C SER A 487 -20.62 -30.60 10.89
N SER A 488 -19.76 -31.59 11.19
CA SER A 488 -19.02 -31.66 12.47
C SER A 488 -17.71 -30.85 12.49
N ARG A 489 -17.53 -29.94 11.51
CA ARG A 489 -16.32 -29.13 11.32
C ARG A 489 -16.45 -27.75 11.97
N PRO A 490 -15.34 -27.17 12.47
CA PRO A 490 -15.36 -25.81 13.00
C PRO A 490 -15.59 -24.77 11.90
N VAL A 491 -16.30 -23.70 12.27
CA VAL A 491 -16.47 -22.45 11.52
C VAL A 491 -15.35 -21.47 11.85
N LEU A 492 -14.88 -21.47 13.11
CA LEU A 492 -13.93 -20.52 13.66
C LEU A 492 -12.91 -21.22 14.56
N GLN A 493 -11.65 -20.82 14.41
CA GLN A 493 -10.55 -21.15 15.30
C GLN A 493 -9.99 -19.86 15.91
N LEU A 494 -10.03 -19.77 17.23
CA LEU A 494 -9.53 -18.64 18.01
C LEU A 494 -8.15 -18.98 18.57
N LEU A 495 -7.16 -18.18 18.24
CA LEU A 495 -5.80 -18.21 18.78
C LEU A 495 -5.65 -17.03 19.74
N LEU A 496 -5.84 -17.27 21.03
CA LEU A 496 -5.86 -16.24 22.07
C LEU A 496 -4.49 -16.14 22.75
N ASP A 497 -3.75 -15.06 22.53
CA ASP A 497 -2.39 -14.91 23.06
C ASP A 497 -2.34 -14.10 24.37
N GLY A 498 -1.68 -14.65 25.40
CA GLY A 498 -1.30 -13.93 26.61
C GLY A 498 -2.42 -13.73 27.63
N PHE A 499 -3.12 -14.77 28.07
CA PHE A 499 -4.19 -14.65 29.08
C PHE A 499 -3.72 -13.98 30.38
N ASN A 500 -2.52 -14.31 30.85
CA ASN A 500 -1.89 -13.69 32.03
C ASN A 500 -1.39 -12.26 31.80
N GLU A 501 -1.58 -11.70 30.61
CA GLU A 501 -1.17 -10.35 30.19
C GLU A 501 -2.40 -9.44 30.02
N ALA A 502 -3.62 -9.99 30.11
CA ALA A 502 -4.85 -9.24 30.24
C ALA A 502 -4.88 -8.45 31.57
N SER A 503 -5.35 -7.22 31.52
CA SER A 503 -5.42 -6.31 32.68
C SER A 503 -6.84 -6.15 33.22
N GLY A 504 -6.97 -5.94 34.53
CA GLY A 504 -8.27 -5.77 35.20
C GLY A 504 -8.91 -7.09 35.66
N ASP A 505 -10.24 -7.12 35.73
CA ASP A 505 -11.01 -8.32 36.09
C ASP A 505 -11.20 -9.23 34.88
N THR A 506 -10.54 -10.39 34.91
CA THR A 506 -10.60 -11.41 33.85
C THR A 506 -11.84 -12.31 33.94
N GLY A 507 -12.71 -12.16 34.94
CA GLY A 507 -13.92 -12.96 35.10
C GLY A 507 -14.86 -12.90 33.87
N PRO A 508 -15.26 -11.71 33.40
CA PRO A 508 -16.10 -11.57 32.20
C PRO A 508 -15.46 -12.10 30.92
N LEU A 509 -14.13 -12.01 30.78
CA LEU A 509 -13.38 -12.61 29.67
C LEU A 509 -13.47 -14.14 29.71
N LEU A 510 -13.32 -14.76 30.89
CA LEU A 510 -13.49 -16.21 31.07
C LEU A 510 -14.92 -16.66 30.78
N GLU A 511 -15.94 -15.89 31.16
CA GLU A 511 -17.34 -16.16 30.78
C GLU A 511 -17.57 -16.07 29.26
N GLU A 512 -16.97 -15.10 28.57
CA GLU A 512 -17.04 -15.03 27.11
C GLU A 512 -16.33 -16.21 26.43
N ILE A 513 -15.15 -16.59 26.93
CA ILE A 513 -14.40 -17.77 26.46
C ILE A 513 -15.21 -19.05 26.70
N ARG A 514 -15.87 -19.21 27.86
CA ARG A 514 -16.79 -20.32 28.15
C ARG A 514 -17.97 -20.37 27.18
N LEU A 515 -18.61 -19.23 26.93
CA LEU A 515 -19.70 -19.13 25.95
C LEU A 515 -19.24 -19.56 24.55
N LEU A 516 -18.12 -19.02 24.06
CA LEU A 516 -17.59 -19.36 22.75
C LEU A 516 -17.15 -20.83 22.67
N ALA A 517 -16.50 -21.37 23.70
CA ALA A 517 -16.12 -22.79 23.76
C ALA A 517 -17.31 -23.77 23.81
N SER A 518 -18.50 -23.30 24.20
CA SER A 518 -19.73 -24.11 24.17
C SER A 518 -20.30 -24.28 22.75
N LEU A 519 -19.91 -23.41 21.81
CA LEU A 519 -20.42 -23.42 20.44
C LEU A 519 -19.76 -24.53 19.62
N SER A 520 -20.60 -25.36 18.99
CA SER A 520 -20.16 -26.51 18.20
C SER A 520 -19.22 -26.17 17.03
N GLY A 521 -19.35 -24.95 16.47
CA GLY A 521 -18.51 -24.42 15.40
C GLY A 521 -17.23 -23.70 15.84
N VAL A 522 -16.93 -23.56 17.14
CA VAL A 522 -15.73 -22.83 17.61
C VAL A 522 -14.68 -23.78 18.16
N ARG A 523 -13.40 -23.52 17.88
CA ARG A 523 -12.26 -24.10 18.61
C ARG A 523 -11.40 -22.98 19.18
N ILE A 524 -10.80 -23.20 20.34
CA ILE A 524 -9.96 -22.19 21.02
C ILE A 524 -8.64 -22.84 21.40
N LEU A 525 -7.54 -22.18 21.04
CA LEU A 525 -6.20 -22.39 21.56
C LEU A 525 -5.81 -21.11 22.30
N MET A 526 -5.53 -21.21 23.59
CA MET A 526 -5.15 -20.07 24.44
C MET A 526 -3.73 -20.27 24.99
N THR A 527 -2.93 -19.21 25.08
CA THR A 527 -1.62 -19.26 25.74
C THR A 527 -1.67 -18.59 27.12
N SER A 528 -0.86 -19.11 28.05
CA SER A 528 -0.65 -18.49 29.36
C SER A 528 0.72 -18.88 29.94
N ARG A 529 1.25 -18.08 30.86
CA ARG A 529 2.43 -18.41 31.67
C ARG A 529 2.11 -19.38 32.80
N SER A 530 0.89 -19.32 33.33
CA SER A 530 0.39 -20.15 34.43
C SER A 530 -1.04 -20.62 34.17
N ASP A 531 -1.40 -21.75 34.75
CA ASP A 531 -2.77 -22.27 34.73
C ASP A 531 -3.72 -21.30 35.47
N PRO A 532 -4.80 -20.80 34.84
CA PRO A 532 -5.79 -19.97 35.50
C PRO A 532 -6.71 -20.75 36.46
N GLY A 533 -6.53 -22.08 36.57
CA GLY A 533 -7.35 -22.95 37.43
C GLY A 533 -8.61 -23.48 36.75
N GLU A 534 -8.75 -23.26 35.44
CA GLU A 534 -9.95 -23.62 34.69
C GLU A 534 -9.97 -25.11 34.29
N PRO A 535 -11.04 -25.86 34.63
CA PRO A 535 -11.20 -27.26 34.22
C PRO A 535 -11.70 -27.42 32.77
N LEU A 536 -12.07 -26.31 32.12
CA LEU A 536 -12.54 -26.27 30.73
C LEU A 536 -11.45 -26.71 29.74
N PHE A 537 -10.19 -26.37 30.02
CA PHE A 537 -9.08 -26.52 29.08
C PHE A 537 -8.33 -27.85 29.24
N GLU A 538 -7.96 -28.44 28.10
CA GLU A 538 -6.93 -29.46 28.01
C GLU A 538 -5.54 -28.78 28.03
N LYS A 539 -4.61 -29.26 28.86
CA LYS A 539 -3.39 -28.52 29.24
C LYS A 539 -2.14 -29.18 28.65
N ILE A 540 -1.33 -28.39 27.96
CA ILE A 540 -0.05 -28.80 27.35
C ILE A 540 1.01 -27.77 27.71
N THR A 541 2.24 -28.20 28.02
CA THR A 541 3.34 -27.28 28.39
C THR A 541 4.40 -27.20 27.30
N LEU A 542 4.69 -26.00 26.81
CA LEU A 542 5.78 -25.73 25.88
C LEU A 542 7.12 -25.76 26.61
N CYS A 543 8.00 -26.66 26.17
CA CYS A 543 9.32 -26.89 26.75
C CYS A 543 10.30 -25.75 26.45
N ARG A 544 11.45 -25.78 27.14
CA ARG A 544 12.66 -25.07 26.70
C ARG A 544 13.36 -25.89 25.61
N LEU A 545 14.21 -25.25 24.82
CA LEU A 545 15.10 -25.96 23.90
C LEU A 545 16.04 -26.86 24.69
N ASP A 546 16.21 -28.11 24.25
CA ASP A 546 17.13 -29.04 24.91
C ASP A 546 18.60 -28.69 24.55
N PRO A 547 19.58 -28.99 25.42
CA PRO A 547 21.00 -28.66 25.21
C PRO A 547 21.61 -29.16 23.88
N VAL A 548 21.02 -30.20 23.28
CA VAL A 548 21.43 -30.74 21.97
C VAL A 548 21.04 -29.78 20.85
N ASP A 549 19.80 -29.29 20.84
CA ASP A 549 19.32 -28.32 19.85
C ASP A 549 20.10 -27.01 19.92
N ILE A 550 20.35 -26.48 21.13
CA ILE A 550 21.12 -25.26 21.33
C ILE A 550 22.51 -25.39 20.68
N ARG A 551 23.21 -26.52 20.91
CA ARG A 551 24.54 -26.77 20.33
C ARG A 551 24.50 -26.94 18.81
N ARG A 552 23.47 -27.61 18.29
CA ARG A 552 23.25 -27.79 16.85
C ARG A 552 23.04 -26.44 16.18
N ILE A 553 22.09 -25.64 16.65
CA ILE A 553 21.75 -24.31 16.12
C ILE A 553 22.97 -23.38 16.15
N LEU A 554 23.69 -23.31 17.27
CA LEU A 554 24.91 -22.48 17.35
C LEU A 554 25.99 -22.94 16.36
N SER A 555 26.16 -24.26 16.17
CA SER A 555 27.11 -24.81 15.20
C SER A 555 26.71 -24.55 13.75
N GLU A 556 25.43 -24.61 13.42
CA GLU A 556 24.88 -24.25 12.10
C GLU A 556 25.12 -22.76 11.80
N GLU A 557 25.02 -21.91 12.81
CA GLU A 557 25.28 -20.47 12.73
C GLU A 557 26.78 -20.08 12.82
N GLY A 558 27.68 -21.07 12.91
CA GLY A 558 29.14 -20.88 12.98
C GLY A 558 29.65 -20.31 14.31
N ILE A 559 28.85 -20.37 15.38
CA ILE A 559 29.14 -19.78 16.69
C ILE A 559 29.51 -20.86 17.71
N LEU A 560 30.58 -20.62 18.48
CA LEU A 560 30.93 -21.48 19.61
C LEU A 560 29.97 -21.26 20.80
N PRO A 561 29.58 -22.33 21.52
CA PRO A 561 28.76 -22.21 22.73
C PRO A 561 29.53 -21.42 23.82
N PRO A 562 28.83 -20.63 24.64
CA PRO A 562 29.47 -19.85 25.71
C PRO A 562 30.13 -20.76 26.75
N GLU A 563 31.29 -20.35 27.26
CA GLU A 563 32.00 -21.08 28.34
C GLU A 563 31.25 -20.99 29.68
N ASN A 564 30.49 -19.92 29.90
CA ASN A 564 29.67 -19.73 31.09
C ASN A 564 28.35 -20.51 30.99
N MET A 565 28.21 -21.53 31.83
CA MET A 565 27.02 -22.40 31.90
C MET A 565 25.73 -21.65 32.25
N GLU A 566 25.77 -20.57 33.05
CA GLU A 566 24.57 -19.79 33.36
C GLU A 566 24.00 -19.11 32.11
N ILE A 567 24.87 -18.68 31.18
CA ILE A 567 24.44 -18.14 29.88
C ILE A 567 23.94 -19.28 29.00
N PHE A 568 24.64 -20.41 28.95
CA PHE A 568 24.21 -21.58 28.17
C PHE A 568 22.79 -22.03 28.55
N ASP A 569 22.47 -22.09 29.85
CA ASP A 569 21.14 -22.46 30.35
C ASP A 569 20.05 -21.41 30.00
N LEU A 570 20.43 -20.13 29.87
CA LEU A 570 19.53 -19.07 29.38
C LEU A 570 19.24 -19.21 27.87
N LEU A 571 20.14 -19.81 27.08
CA LEU A 571 19.90 -20.06 25.65
C LEU A 571 18.80 -21.13 25.41
N GLY A 572 18.36 -21.84 26.45
CA GLY A 572 17.16 -22.69 26.40
C GLY A 572 15.86 -21.92 26.13
N PHE A 573 15.87 -20.59 26.21
CA PHE A 573 14.79 -19.73 25.75
C PHE A 573 15.04 -19.22 24.32
N PRO A 574 14.24 -19.62 23.32
CA PRO A 574 14.27 -19.12 21.93
C PRO A 574 14.69 -17.65 21.76
N ILE A 575 14.02 -16.72 22.44
CA ILE A 575 14.31 -15.29 22.30
C ILE A 575 15.72 -14.90 22.76
N LEU A 576 16.25 -15.55 23.81
CA LEU A 576 17.61 -15.30 24.32
C LEU A 576 18.68 -15.94 23.42
N LEU A 577 18.37 -17.08 22.79
CA LEU A 577 19.23 -17.69 21.77
C LEU A 577 19.37 -16.79 20.53
N SER A 578 18.27 -16.23 20.01
CA SER A 578 18.33 -15.26 18.91
C SER A 578 19.11 -14.00 19.28
N ILE A 579 18.90 -13.47 20.49
CA ILE A 579 19.65 -12.31 21.02
C ILE A 579 21.16 -12.62 21.09
N TYR A 580 21.55 -13.81 21.56
CA TYR A 580 22.95 -14.25 21.61
C TYR A 580 23.57 -14.39 20.22
N ILE A 581 22.88 -15.03 19.27
CA ILE A 581 23.36 -15.17 17.90
C ILE A 581 23.55 -13.79 17.24
N GLN A 582 22.60 -12.87 17.40
CA GLN A 582 22.69 -11.52 16.83
C GLN A 582 23.79 -10.67 17.51
N ALA A 583 23.94 -10.76 18.84
CA ALA A 583 25.00 -10.07 19.56
C ALA A 583 26.39 -10.52 19.08
N VAL A 584 26.66 -11.84 19.03
CA VAL A 584 27.96 -12.37 18.61
C VAL A 584 28.26 -12.08 17.13
N LYS A 585 27.25 -12.14 16.24
CA LYS A 585 27.43 -11.81 14.82
C LYS A 585 27.71 -10.33 14.53
N SER A 586 27.46 -9.43 15.49
CA SER A 586 27.68 -7.97 15.32
C SER A 586 29.16 -7.51 15.33
N ARG A 587 30.10 -8.48 15.30
CA ARG A 587 31.51 -8.39 14.86
C ARG A 587 32.63 -7.99 15.84
N GLU A 588 32.39 -7.69 17.12
CA GLU A 588 33.51 -7.44 18.07
C GLU A 588 33.44 -8.14 19.45
N THR A 589 32.39 -8.91 19.77
CA THR A 589 32.30 -9.63 21.05
C THR A 589 32.91 -11.03 20.98
N ASN A 590 34.01 -11.25 21.69
CA ASN A 590 34.58 -12.58 21.92
C ASN A 590 33.64 -13.39 22.84
N PRO A 591 33.15 -14.60 22.49
CA PRO A 591 32.09 -15.29 23.24
C PRO A 591 32.34 -15.48 24.74
N GLY A 592 33.59 -15.67 25.16
CA GLY A 592 33.98 -15.78 26.58
C GLY A 592 33.89 -14.47 27.39
N SER A 593 33.67 -13.32 26.75
CA SER A 593 33.49 -12.03 27.43
C SER A 593 32.12 -11.86 28.08
N LEU A 594 31.10 -12.62 27.63
CA LEU A 594 29.74 -12.56 28.15
C LEU A 594 29.65 -13.30 29.49
N GLN A 595 29.24 -12.59 30.55
CA GLN A 595 29.16 -13.13 31.91
C GLN A 595 27.80 -12.93 32.60
N SER A 596 26.83 -12.24 31.97
CA SER A 596 25.50 -12.05 32.55
C SER A 596 24.40 -11.73 31.53
N ARG A 597 23.13 -11.91 31.92
CA ARG A 597 21.94 -11.51 31.14
C ARG A 597 21.92 -10.01 30.81
N GLU A 598 22.33 -9.14 31.73
CA GLU A 598 22.37 -7.68 31.47
C GLU A 598 23.43 -7.34 30.41
N GLN A 599 24.59 -8.00 30.46
CA GLN A 599 25.64 -7.82 29.46
C GLN A 599 25.19 -8.32 28.08
N LEU A 600 24.57 -9.50 28.00
CA LEU A 600 24.01 -10.03 26.75
C LEU A 600 23.03 -9.04 26.09
N LEU A 601 22.10 -8.47 26.86
CA LEU A 601 21.16 -7.46 26.35
C LEU A 601 21.86 -6.16 25.94
N ARG A 602 22.92 -5.77 26.65
CA ARG A 602 23.73 -4.59 26.31
C ARG A 602 24.42 -4.75 24.96
N GLU A 603 25.18 -5.83 24.77
CA GLU A 603 25.87 -6.12 23.51
C GLU A 603 24.88 -6.26 22.34
N TYR A 604 23.68 -6.76 22.59
CA TYR A 604 22.60 -6.81 21.61
C TYR A 604 22.12 -5.41 21.15
N PHE A 605 21.77 -4.52 22.09
CA PHE A 605 21.36 -3.15 21.74
C PHE A 605 22.50 -2.33 21.16
N ASP A 606 23.73 -2.52 21.65
CA ASP A 606 24.94 -1.91 21.10
C ASP A 606 25.20 -2.40 19.66
N GLY A 607 25.05 -3.70 19.39
CA GLY A 607 25.16 -4.29 18.05
C GLY A 607 24.11 -3.78 17.07
N LEU A 608 22.84 -3.67 17.49
CA LEU A 608 21.77 -3.07 16.68
C LEU A 608 22.09 -1.60 16.34
N ARG A 609 22.44 -0.78 17.33
CA ARG A 609 22.83 0.63 17.09
C ARG A 609 24.04 0.71 16.15
N ASN A 610 25.07 -0.09 16.39
CA ASN A 610 26.30 -0.07 15.59
C ASN A 610 26.03 -0.48 14.14
N LYS A 611 25.12 -1.44 13.89
CA LYS A 611 24.65 -1.80 12.55
C LYS A 611 24.02 -0.60 11.83
N GLU A 612 23.09 0.10 12.47
CA GLU A 612 22.42 1.28 11.90
C GLU A 612 23.40 2.44 11.66
N ILE A 613 24.42 2.63 12.51
CA ILE A 613 25.48 3.63 12.31
C ILE A 613 26.46 3.23 11.20
N SER A 614 26.81 1.95 11.09
CA SER A 614 27.77 1.45 10.08
C SER A 614 27.24 1.48 8.63
N ALA A 615 25.92 1.61 8.47
CA ALA A 615 25.27 1.83 7.19
C ALA A 615 25.41 3.28 6.68
N LEU A 616 25.86 4.23 7.52
CA LEU A 616 26.07 5.63 7.16
C LEU A 616 27.51 5.88 6.69
N PRO A 617 27.75 6.92 5.86
CA PRO A 617 29.09 7.37 5.51
C PRO A 617 29.96 7.68 6.73
N GLN A 618 31.26 7.41 6.66
CA GLN A 618 32.17 7.67 7.78
C GLN A 618 32.16 9.14 8.20
N ASN A 619 32.03 9.40 9.50
CA ASN A 619 31.88 10.73 10.12
C ASN A 619 30.59 11.49 9.76
N SER A 620 29.56 10.80 9.25
CA SER A 620 28.19 11.33 9.13
C SER A 620 27.71 11.94 10.47
N PRO A 621 27.19 13.18 10.46
CA PRO A 621 26.61 13.79 11.66
C PRO A 621 25.30 13.10 12.09
N GLU A 622 24.58 12.46 11.17
CA GLU A 622 23.35 11.68 11.44
C GLU A 622 23.59 10.49 12.38
N ALA A 623 24.82 9.95 12.42
CA ALA A 623 25.21 8.89 13.36
C ALA A 623 24.98 9.28 14.84
N ALA A 624 25.13 10.57 15.18
CA ALA A 624 24.83 11.08 16.52
C ALA A 624 23.32 11.08 16.82
N GLY A 625 22.48 11.27 15.80
CA GLY A 625 21.02 11.14 15.91
C GLY A 625 20.59 9.70 16.16
N ILE A 626 21.15 8.73 15.43
CA ILE A 626 20.87 7.30 15.67
C ILE A 626 21.30 6.89 17.09
N ASP A 627 22.49 7.33 17.54
CA ASP A 627 22.95 7.08 18.90
C ASP A 627 21.99 7.69 19.96
N ALA A 628 21.45 8.89 19.73
CA ALA A 628 20.45 9.50 20.61
C ALA A 628 19.11 8.73 20.64
N VAL A 629 18.68 8.15 19.52
CA VAL A 629 17.48 7.30 19.46
C VAL A 629 17.64 6.06 20.35
N PHE A 630 18.77 5.35 20.25
CA PHE A 630 19.02 4.14 21.04
C PHE A 630 19.37 4.43 22.52
N GLN A 631 20.17 5.46 22.82
CA GLN A 631 20.67 5.75 24.18
C GLN A 631 19.73 6.59 25.05
N TYR A 632 18.71 7.25 24.47
CA TYR A 632 17.82 8.15 25.19
C TYR A 632 16.34 7.96 24.85
N LEU A 633 15.94 8.01 23.57
CA LEU A 633 14.52 7.91 23.21
C LEU A 633 13.93 6.52 23.52
N LEU A 634 14.61 5.45 23.11
CA LEU A 634 14.15 4.07 23.29
C LEU A 634 13.96 3.70 24.78
N PRO A 635 14.88 4.00 25.71
CA PRO A 635 14.65 3.85 27.15
C PRO A 635 13.43 4.63 27.68
N GLU A 636 13.24 5.89 27.27
CA GLU A 636 12.10 6.70 27.70
C GLU A 636 10.77 6.16 27.17
N ALA A 637 10.75 5.68 25.92
CA ALA A 637 9.60 5.04 25.29
C ALA A 637 9.22 3.73 26.00
N ALA A 638 10.21 2.86 26.26
CA ALA A 638 10.00 1.63 27.03
C ALA A 638 9.49 1.91 28.45
N ALA A 639 10.08 2.90 29.14
CA ALA A 639 9.63 3.30 30.47
C ALA A 639 8.22 3.94 30.46
N GLN A 640 7.75 4.51 29.35
CA GLN A 640 6.34 4.91 29.21
C GLN A 640 5.43 3.70 29.03
N ILE A 641 5.77 2.79 28.11
CA ILE A 641 4.99 1.57 27.84
C ILE A 641 4.84 0.74 29.13
N HIS A 642 5.94 0.56 29.87
CA HIS A 642 5.94 -0.13 31.15
C HIS A 642 5.01 0.53 32.18
N ARG A 643 5.08 1.86 32.35
CA ARG A 643 4.21 2.62 33.27
C ARG A 643 2.74 2.62 32.84
N ALA A 644 2.45 2.48 31.56
CA ALA A 644 1.09 2.33 31.05
C ALA A 644 0.55 0.91 31.30
N GLY A 645 1.43 -0.09 31.36
CA GLY A 645 1.06 -1.51 31.51
C GLY A 645 0.36 -2.09 30.27
N HIS A 646 0.36 -1.36 29.15
CA HIS A 646 -0.35 -1.71 27.93
C HIS A 646 0.36 -1.16 26.69
N ALA A 647 0.03 -1.70 25.50
CA ALA A 647 0.44 -1.11 24.23
C ALA A 647 -0.09 0.34 24.11
N VAL A 648 0.76 1.27 23.73
CA VAL A 648 0.46 2.72 23.69
C VAL A 648 0.11 3.15 22.27
N THR A 649 -0.85 4.05 22.14
CA THR A 649 -1.15 4.73 20.88
C THR A 649 -0.01 5.66 20.46
N ASP A 650 0.09 5.97 19.16
CA ASP A 650 1.03 6.96 18.65
C ASP A 650 0.89 8.31 19.39
N THR A 651 -0.35 8.75 19.65
CA THR A 651 -0.67 9.97 20.43
C THR A 651 -0.15 9.91 21.87
N GLU A 652 -0.26 8.77 22.56
CA GLU A 652 0.27 8.62 23.92
C GLU A 652 1.80 8.73 23.89
N LEU A 653 2.48 8.01 22.99
CA LEU A 653 3.93 7.99 22.86
C LEU A 653 4.51 9.35 22.42
N MET A 654 3.77 10.09 21.58
CA MET A 654 4.13 11.42 21.10
C MET A 654 4.46 12.39 22.26
N ASN A 655 3.75 12.31 23.38
CA ASN A 655 4.04 13.17 24.55
C ASN A 655 5.47 12.97 25.09
N THR A 656 5.99 11.74 25.07
CA THR A 656 7.37 11.44 25.46
C THR A 656 8.35 11.87 24.38
N VAL A 657 8.02 11.68 23.10
CA VAL A 657 8.87 12.13 21.99
C VAL A 657 9.02 13.66 21.99
N GLN A 658 7.93 14.41 22.19
CA GLN A 658 7.95 15.87 22.37
C GLN A 658 8.73 16.34 23.60
N LYS A 659 8.79 15.54 24.67
CA LYS A 659 9.66 15.81 25.83
C LYS A 659 11.13 15.62 25.42
N CYS A 660 11.49 14.45 24.87
CA CYS A 660 12.84 14.13 24.45
C CYS A 660 13.38 15.13 23.41
N TYR A 661 12.59 15.46 22.39
CA TYR A 661 12.95 16.41 21.32
C TYR A 661 13.37 17.80 21.86
N ARG A 662 12.65 18.30 22.88
CA ARG A 662 12.98 19.57 23.55
C ARG A 662 14.23 19.48 24.41
N GLU A 663 14.45 18.34 25.08
CA GLU A 663 15.63 18.16 25.93
C GLU A 663 16.92 17.96 25.11
N LEU A 664 16.88 17.43 23.88
CA LEU A 664 18.06 17.25 23.00
C LEU A 664 18.88 18.53 22.77
N SER A 665 18.24 19.70 22.73
CA SER A 665 18.92 21.01 22.64
C SER A 665 19.57 21.49 23.96
N GLY A 666 19.45 20.72 25.04
CA GLY A 666 19.88 21.09 26.39
C GLY A 666 21.32 20.70 26.71
N ARG A 667 22.10 21.67 27.22
CA ARG A 667 23.50 21.50 27.71
C ARG A 667 23.70 20.48 28.85
N ALA A 668 22.62 19.87 29.36
CA ALA A 668 22.67 18.81 30.36
C ALA A 668 22.89 17.41 29.72
N LEU A 669 22.38 17.17 28.51
CA LEU A 669 22.54 15.88 27.81
C LEU A 669 23.96 15.72 27.24
N THR A 670 24.54 16.78 26.66
CA THR A 670 25.94 16.79 26.20
C THR A 670 26.97 16.61 27.32
N ALA A 671 26.57 16.79 28.59
CA ALA A 671 27.41 16.54 29.76
C ALA A 671 27.35 15.07 30.25
N ILE A 672 26.35 14.29 29.81
CA ILE A 672 26.22 12.85 30.07
C ILE A 672 26.80 12.06 28.90
N TYR A 673 26.59 12.54 27.68
CA TYR A 673 27.11 11.96 26.44
C TYR A 673 28.06 12.95 25.74
N PRO A 674 29.36 12.99 26.12
CA PRO A 674 30.33 13.94 25.56
C PRO A 674 30.52 13.85 24.04
N ARG A 675 30.26 12.67 23.46
CA ARG A 675 30.29 12.43 22.01
C ARG A 675 29.23 13.20 21.21
N TRP A 676 28.23 13.80 21.86
CA TRP A 676 27.21 14.63 21.21
C TRP A 676 27.56 16.13 21.19
N ILE A 677 28.71 16.51 21.77
CA ILE A 677 29.21 17.90 21.72
C ILE A 677 29.51 18.27 20.26
N GLY A 678 28.98 19.40 19.79
CA GLY A 678 29.14 19.86 18.40
C GLY A 678 28.07 19.34 17.43
N HIS A 679 27.38 18.25 17.76
CA HIS A 679 26.41 17.59 16.86
C HIS A 679 24.94 17.93 17.16
N THR A 680 24.66 18.99 17.93
CA THR A 680 23.33 19.27 18.49
C THR A 680 22.21 19.43 17.45
N GLY A 681 22.50 19.92 16.24
CA GLY A 681 21.54 19.95 15.13
C GLY A 681 21.21 18.56 14.55
N ALA A 682 22.21 17.67 14.51
CA ALA A 682 22.07 16.35 13.90
C ALA A 682 21.47 15.28 14.84
N LEU A 683 21.42 15.54 16.16
CA LEU A 683 20.71 14.68 17.13
C LEU A 683 19.23 14.46 16.78
N ARG A 684 18.64 15.35 15.97
CA ARG A 684 17.26 15.31 15.50
C ARG A 684 17.07 14.67 14.12
N LEU A 685 18.13 14.14 13.52
CA LEU A 685 18.08 13.51 12.17
C LEU A 685 17.50 14.44 11.10
N GLY A 686 17.79 15.74 11.19
CA GLY A 686 17.27 16.77 10.26
C GLY A 686 15.83 17.25 10.52
N ALA A 687 15.07 16.61 11.41
CA ALA A 687 13.67 16.97 11.67
C ALA A 687 13.51 18.38 12.28
N GLU A 688 12.61 19.19 11.71
CA GLU A 688 12.31 20.54 12.16
C GLU A 688 11.44 20.54 13.43
N ASN A 689 10.56 19.55 13.55
CA ASN A 689 9.59 19.40 14.64
C ASN A 689 9.58 17.97 15.23
N ALA A 690 8.80 17.80 16.30
CA ALA A 690 8.72 16.53 17.02
C ALA A 690 7.93 15.44 16.28
N ASP A 691 7.01 15.83 15.37
CA ASP A 691 6.17 14.90 14.62
C ASP A 691 6.96 14.26 13.45
N GLU A 692 7.79 15.04 12.75
CA GLU A 692 8.81 14.53 11.83
C GLU A 692 9.82 13.63 12.54
N TRP A 693 10.34 14.07 13.70
CA TRP A 693 11.29 13.28 14.47
C TRP A 693 10.66 11.96 14.95
N TYR A 694 9.36 11.93 15.28
CA TYR A 694 8.62 10.70 15.54
C TYR A 694 8.63 9.75 14.33
N GLY A 695 8.39 10.27 13.12
CA GLY A 695 8.48 9.51 11.88
C GLY A 695 9.85 8.85 11.70
N CYS A 696 10.93 9.63 11.76
CA CYS A 696 12.29 9.12 11.55
C CYS A 696 12.75 8.19 12.69
N SER A 697 12.50 8.54 13.95
CA SER A 697 13.03 7.82 15.10
C SER A 697 12.18 6.62 15.54
N VAL A 698 10.86 6.77 15.64
CA VAL A 698 9.98 5.73 16.18
C VAL A 698 9.50 4.81 15.07
N LEU A 699 8.97 5.38 13.98
CA LEU A 699 8.37 4.59 12.91
C LEU A 699 9.42 3.94 12.02
N ASP A 700 10.44 4.69 11.60
CA ASP A 700 11.48 4.17 10.72
C ASP A 700 12.59 3.42 11.49
N ILE A 701 13.31 4.05 12.42
CA ILE A 701 14.39 3.37 13.15
C ILE A 701 13.87 2.28 14.10
N LEU A 702 13.08 2.62 15.13
CA LEU A 702 12.78 1.67 16.22
C LEU A 702 11.77 0.58 15.83
N HIS A 703 10.81 0.88 14.96
CA HIS A 703 9.78 -0.05 14.52
C HIS A 703 10.17 -0.78 13.21
N ARG A 704 10.39 -0.04 12.11
CA ARG A 704 10.64 -0.65 10.78
C ARG A 704 12.03 -1.28 10.63
N ARG A 705 13.12 -0.62 11.04
CA ARG A 705 14.49 -1.11 10.84
C ARG A 705 14.99 -2.01 11.97
N ALA A 706 14.86 -1.56 13.22
CA ALA A 706 15.35 -2.28 14.39
C ALA A 706 14.40 -3.36 14.91
N GLY A 707 13.10 -3.30 14.58
CA GLY A 707 12.09 -4.29 15.00
C GLY A 707 11.85 -4.37 16.52
N LEU A 708 12.27 -3.35 17.28
CA LEU A 708 12.19 -3.30 18.74
C LEU A 708 10.81 -2.88 19.24
N LEU A 709 10.11 -2.06 18.44
CA LEU A 709 8.71 -1.72 18.63
C LEU A 709 7.83 -2.53 17.68
N VAL A 710 6.76 -3.09 18.24
CA VAL A 710 5.78 -3.96 17.57
C VAL A 710 4.40 -3.34 17.70
N ARG A 711 3.63 -3.31 16.60
CA ARG A 711 2.21 -2.91 16.61
C ARG A 711 1.32 -4.11 16.92
N ASP A 712 0.34 -3.88 17.80
CA ASP A 712 -0.78 -4.80 18.03
C ASP A 712 -1.86 -4.67 16.94
N GLU A 713 -2.91 -5.47 17.04
CA GLU A 713 -4.00 -5.52 16.05
C GLU A 713 -4.79 -4.20 15.91
N GLN A 714 -4.70 -3.33 16.92
CA GLN A 714 -5.34 -2.02 16.98
C GLN A 714 -4.32 -0.91 16.62
N GLY A 715 -3.16 -1.30 16.07
CA GLY A 715 -2.08 -0.42 15.66
C GLY A 715 -1.25 0.15 16.80
N ARG A 716 -1.44 -0.25 18.06
CA ARG A 716 -0.73 0.35 19.21
C ARG A 716 0.67 -0.25 19.38
N LEU A 717 1.63 0.59 19.74
CA LEU A 717 3.03 0.23 19.90
C LEU A 717 3.31 -0.40 21.27
N ARG A 718 4.05 -1.51 21.28
CA ARG A 718 4.65 -2.11 22.47
C ARG A 718 6.08 -2.52 22.21
N ILE A 719 6.87 -2.74 23.26
CA ILE A 719 8.20 -3.37 23.12
C ILE A 719 7.99 -4.82 22.68
N LEU A 720 8.90 -5.33 21.83
CA LEU A 720 8.89 -6.69 21.27
C LEU A 720 8.66 -7.77 22.33
N HIS A 721 9.37 -7.70 23.46
CA HIS A 721 9.33 -8.68 24.54
C HIS A 721 9.63 -8.07 25.92
N GLN A 722 8.93 -8.53 26.96
CA GLN A 722 9.03 -7.98 28.33
C GLN A 722 10.47 -7.93 28.89
N ILE A 723 11.33 -8.91 28.58
CA ILE A 723 12.73 -8.92 29.03
C ILE A 723 13.51 -7.68 28.51
N MET A 724 13.18 -7.20 27.31
CA MET A 724 13.77 -5.97 26.75
C MET A 724 13.19 -4.73 27.43
N GLU A 725 11.89 -4.73 27.70
CA GLU A 725 11.18 -3.64 28.38
C GLU A 725 11.73 -3.40 29.80
N GLU A 726 11.85 -4.45 30.62
CA GLU A 726 12.44 -4.41 31.97
C GLU A 726 13.87 -3.85 31.97
N TYR A 727 14.67 -4.25 30.97
CA TYR A 727 16.04 -3.76 30.82
C TYR A 727 16.08 -2.27 30.45
N LEU A 728 15.25 -1.84 29.49
CA LEU A 728 15.21 -0.47 29.01
C LEU A 728 14.62 0.50 30.05
N GLU A 729 13.62 0.06 30.82
CA GLU A 729 13.08 0.81 31.96
C GLU A 729 14.17 1.09 33.00
N GLU A 730 14.96 0.08 33.36
CA GLU A 730 16.09 0.25 34.29
C GLU A 730 17.14 1.22 33.74
N LYS A 731 17.38 1.24 32.41
CA LYS A 731 18.28 2.24 31.78
C LYS A 731 17.71 3.65 31.81
N SER A 732 16.41 3.85 31.58
CA SER A 732 15.75 5.15 31.77
C SER A 732 15.87 5.62 33.22
N ARG A 733 15.63 4.74 34.20
CA ARG A 733 15.79 5.04 35.62
C ARG A 733 17.23 5.44 35.99
N GLN A 734 18.22 4.72 35.48
CA GLN A 734 19.64 5.05 35.65
C GLN A 734 20.01 6.39 35.01
N PHE A 735 19.47 6.69 33.81
CA PHE A 735 19.65 7.97 33.13
C PHE A 735 19.09 9.15 33.96
N HIS A 736 17.84 9.07 34.43
CA HIS A 736 17.23 10.16 35.23
C HIS A 736 18.03 10.45 36.49
N LEU A 737 18.53 9.43 37.19
CA LEU A 737 19.39 9.60 38.37
C LEU A 737 20.70 10.36 38.05
N GLN A 738 21.26 10.20 36.84
CA GLN A 738 22.43 10.96 36.41
C GLN A 738 22.07 12.38 35.96
N PHE A 739 20.99 12.53 35.20
CA PHE A 739 20.49 13.79 34.66
C PHE A 739 20.07 14.77 35.75
N ASP A 740 19.43 14.29 36.81
CA ASP A 740 19.12 15.09 37.99
C ASP A 740 20.37 15.60 38.71
N ARG A 741 21.42 14.77 38.83
CA ARG A 741 22.70 15.18 39.43
C ARG A 741 23.38 16.25 38.59
N VAL A 742 23.35 16.14 37.26
CA VAL A 742 23.90 17.14 36.33
C VAL A 742 23.10 18.44 36.41
N LYS A 743 21.77 18.41 36.31
CA LYS A 743 20.89 19.59 36.44
C LYS A 743 21.09 20.31 37.79
N ARG A 744 21.23 19.57 38.90
CA ARG A 744 21.53 20.16 40.23
C ARG A 744 22.90 20.86 40.25
N ARG A 745 23.95 20.24 39.70
CA ARG A 745 25.29 20.87 39.58
C ARG A 745 25.29 22.11 38.69
N GLN A 746 24.56 22.08 37.57
CA GLN A 746 24.43 23.24 36.67
C GLN A 746 23.67 24.40 37.33
N LYS A 747 22.61 24.12 38.11
CA LYS A 747 21.92 25.16 38.91
C LYS A 747 22.83 25.78 39.97
N LEU A 748 23.62 24.96 40.67
CA LEU A 748 24.59 25.45 41.66
C LEU A 748 25.69 26.32 41.03
N THR A 749 26.29 25.88 39.92
CA THR A 749 27.34 26.66 39.23
C THR A 749 26.81 27.95 38.61
N LEU A 750 25.59 27.96 38.06
CA LEU A 750 24.95 29.19 37.61
C LEU A 750 24.64 30.14 38.78
N GLY A 751 24.24 29.61 39.95
CA GLY A 751 24.09 30.38 41.18
C GLY A 751 25.40 31.02 41.65
N PHE A 752 26.52 30.27 41.64
CA PHE A 752 27.84 30.82 41.94
C PHE A 752 28.29 31.88 40.92
N ALA A 753 28.03 31.68 39.63
CA ALA A 753 28.35 32.65 38.60
C ALA A 753 27.52 33.93 38.72
N ALA A 754 26.22 33.82 39.05
CA ALA A 754 25.35 34.96 39.33
C ALA A 754 25.80 35.72 40.59
N ALA A 755 26.18 35.02 41.66
CA ALA A 755 26.74 35.64 42.86
C ALA A 755 28.07 36.36 42.58
N ALA A 756 28.95 35.77 41.77
CA ALA A 756 30.20 36.39 41.34
C ALA A 756 29.97 37.62 40.47
N ALA A 757 29.01 37.58 39.53
CA ALA A 757 28.62 38.72 38.71
C ALA A 757 27.98 39.84 39.55
N GLY A 758 27.15 39.49 40.54
CA GLY A 758 26.62 40.43 41.53
C GLY A 758 27.72 41.11 42.34
N PHE A 759 28.70 40.35 42.83
CA PHE A 759 29.89 40.90 43.49
C PHE A 759 30.73 41.81 42.57
N PHE A 760 30.84 41.46 41.29
CA PHE A 760 31.52 42.29 40.28
C PHE A 760 30.76 43.59 39.98
N LEU A 761 29.42 43.55 39.97
CA LEU A 761 28.58 44.74 39.85
C LEU A 761 28.66 45.62 41.10
N VAL A 762 28.66 45.05 42.31
CA VAL A 762 28.83 45.80 43.57
C VAL A 762 30.20 46.47 43.63
N THR A 763 31.27 45.78 43.19
CA THR A 763 32.61 46.37 43.14
C THR A 763 32.76 47.41 42.03
N LEU A 764 32.16 47.20 40.84
CA LEU A 764 32.09 48.24 39.79
C LEU A 764 31.27 49.45 40.23
N PHE A 765 30.15 49.26 40.93
CA PHE A 765 29.34 50.33 41.50
C PHE A 765 30.08 51.05 42.63
N GLY A 766 30.85 50.34 43.44
CA GLY A 766 31.79 50.92 44.41
C GLY A 766 32.89 51.76 43.75
N ILE A 767 33.49 51.29 42.65
CA ILE A 767 34.50 52.04 41.88
C ILE A 767 33.88 53.25 41.17
N TYR A 768 32.65 53.12 40.66
CA TYR A 768 31.89 54.21 40.06
C TYR A 768 31.53 55.28 41.10
N ASN A 769 30.99 54.88 42.26
CA ASN A 769 30.72 55.78 43.37
C ASN A 769 31.98 56.40 43.95
N PHE A 770 33.11 55.69 43.97
CA PHE A 770 34.40 56.27 44.36
C PHE A 770 34.89 57.33 43.37
N ARG A 771 34.75 57.09 42.05
CA ARG A 771 35.05 58.09 41.01
C ARG A 771 34.11 59.28 41.05
N MET A 772 32.80 59.05 41.22
CA MET A 772 31.79 60.10 41.32
C MET A 772 31.97 60.91 42.61
N ARG A 773 32.23 60.28 43.76
CA ARG A 773 32.62 60.98 44.99
C ARG A 773 33.86 61.83 44.78
N ARG A 774 34.91 61.33 44.10
CA ARG A 774 36.09 62.15 43.79
C ARG A 774 35.78 63.36 42.91
N GLN A 775 35.00 63.19 41.83
CA GLN A 775 34.60 64.30 40.96
C GLN A 775 33.67 65.30 41.65
N ILE A 776 32.81 64.82 42.56
CA ILE A 776 31.95 65.65 43.39
C ILE A 776 32.78 66.37 44.44
N GLU A 777 33.73 65.73 45.13
CA GLU A 777 34.66 66.35 46.08
C GLU A 777 35.57 67.40 45.43
N GLU A 778 36.08 67.17 44.21
CA GLU A 778 36.86 68.17 43.47
C GLU A 778 36.01 69.38 43.05
N LYS A 779 34.76 69.15 42.61
CA LYS A 779 33.82 70.25 42.31
C LYS A 779 33.35 70.98 43.57
N HIS A 780 33.01 70.28 44.66
CA HIS A 780 32.64 70.89 45.93
C HIS A 780 33.80 71.65 46.55
N ARG A 781 35.06 71.18 46.45
CA ARG A 781 36.23 71.96 46.85
C ARG A 781 36.34 73.28 46.08
N GLN A 782 36.17 73.26 44.76
CA GLN A 782 36.24 74.47 43.94
C GLN A 782 35.07 75.42 44.21
N MET A 783 33.88 74.90 44.50
CA MET A 783 32.68 75.71 44.81
C MET A 783 32.78 76.34 46.20
N LEU A 784 33.07 75.53 47.24
CA LEU A 784 33.23 75.97 48.63
C LEU A 784 34.38 76.97 48.80
N LEU A 785 35.51 76.80 48.11
CA LEU A 785 36.59 77.80 48.16
C LEU A 785 36.13 79.16 47.60
N SER A 786 35.33 79.19 46.52
CA SER A 786 34.87 80.47 45.96
C SER A 786 33.78 81.18 46.78
N GLU A 787 32.85 80.43 47.39
CA GLU A 787 31.76 81.01 48.19
C GLU A 787 32.19 81.33 49.63
N THR A 788 33.06 80.52 50.24
CA THR A 788 33.59 80.84 51.58
C THR A 788 34.65 81.93 51.54
N GLU A 789 35.49 82.04 50.49
CA GLU A 789 36.36 83.20 50.32
C GLU A 789 35.54 84.49 50.07
N MET A 790 34.44 84.44 49.29
CA MET A 790 33.57 85.62 49.13
C MET A 790 32.90 86.04 50.44
N LEU A 791 32.26 85.13 51.16
CA LEU A 791 31.55 85.47 52.41
C LEU A 791 32.50 85.92 53.53
N ILE A 792 33.72 85.36 53.61
CA ILE A 792 34.73 85.79 54.58
C ILE A 792 35.30 87.16 54.17
N VAL A 793 35.62 87.40 52.89
CA VAL A 793 36.14 88.69 52.42
C VAL A 793 35.09 89.80 52.53
N GLU A 794 33.81 89.53 52.28
CA GLU A 794 32.73 90.52 52.38
C GLU A 794 32.36 90.82 53.86
N SER A 795 32.40 89.82 54.74
CA SER A 795 32.26 90.00 56.19
C SER A 795 33.44 90.80 56.78
N VAL A 796 34.69 90.44 56.45
CA VAL A 796 35.89 91.14 56.94
C VAL A 796 35.94 92.57 56.39
N ARG A 797 35.62 92.80 55.12
CA ARG A 797 35.60 94.13 54.49
C ARG A 797 34.56 95.06 55.13
N ASN A 798 33.37 94.56 55.45
CA ASN A 798 32.37 95.33 56.19
C ASN A 798 32.75 95.56 57.66
N SER A 799 33.68 94.77 58.20
CA SER A 799 34.20 94.86 59.58
C SER A 799 35.53 95.63 59.71
N GLU A 800 36.04 96.22 58.61
CA GLU A 800 37.24 97.06 58.60
C GLU A 800 36.98 98.58 58.50
N GLU A 801 35.78 99.01 58.11
CA GLU A 801 35.43 100.45 57.98
C GLU A 801 34.62 101.04 59.15
N ALA A 802 34.37 100.28 60.24
CA ALA A 802 33.66 100.80 61.43
C ALA A 802 34.21 100.31 62.78
N LEU A 803 34.63 101.28 63.61
CA LEU A 803 34.83 101.22 65.07
C LEU A 803 35.98 100.33 65.63
N ALA A 804 36.32 100.55 66.89
CA ALA A 804 37.65 100.30 67.44
C ALA A 804 37.73 99.10 68.40
N ASN A 805 38.46 98.05 67.99
CA ASN A 805 39.17 96.99 68.73
C ASN A 805 38.57 96.22 69.94
N GLU A 806 37.56 96.69 70.68
CA GLU A 806 36.93 95.89 71.75
C GLU A 806 35.57 95.30 71.32
N ASP A 807 34.77 96.01 70.53
CA ASP A 807 33.50 95.49 69.96
C ASP A 807 33.71 94.43 68.85
N ARG A 808 34.97 94.18 68.46
CA ARG A 808 35.35 93.28 67.36
C ARG A 808 35.26 91.79 67.67
N ARG A 809 35.15 91.41 68.95
CA ARG A 809 34.96 90.01 69.37
C ARG A 809 33.49 89.58 69.28
N GLU A 810 32.59 90.45 69.72
CA GLU A 810 31.16 90.15 69.85
C GLU A 810 30.51 89.92 68.47
N ALA A 811 30.86 90.76 67.48
CA ALA A 811 30.39 90.61 66.09
C ALA A 811 30.92 89.34 65.38
N VAL A 812 32.05 88.78 65.81
CA VAL A 812 32.60 87.53 65.24
C VAL A 812 31.91 86.31 65.85
N ASP A 813 31.64 86.33 67.16
CA ASP A 813 30.85 85.27 67.82
C ASP A 813 29.40 85.27 67.31
N GLU A 814 28.75 86.43 67.12
CA GLU A 814 27.39 86.52 66.51
C GLU A 814 27.32 85.93 65.09
N ALA A 815 28.34 86.19 64.25
CA ALA A 815 28.39 85.66 62.90
C ALA A 815 28.58 84.12 62.88
N VAL A 816 29.31 83.56 63.85
CA VAL A 816 29.49 82.11 63.99
C VAL A 816 28.22 81.44 64.51
N ASP A 817 27.54 82.03 65.50
CA ASP A 817 26.28 81.49 66.04
C ASP A 817 25.14 81.57 65.00
N ALA A 818 25.09 82.59 64.15
CA ALA A 818 24.13 82.68 63.05
C ALA A 818 24.31 81.54 62.01
N VAL A 819 25.55 81.15 61.72
CA VAL A 819 25.87 80.02 60.83
C VAL A 819 25.50 78.68 61.47
N LEU A 820 25.68 78.53 62.79
CA LEU A 820 25.28 77.34 63.54
C LEU A 820 23.75 77.20 63.64
N LEU A 821 23.02 78.29 63.82
CA LEU A 821 21.55 78.30 63.87
C LEU A 821 20.92 77.92 62.51
N SER A 822 21.50 78.35 61.39
CA SER A 822 21.02 77.96 60.05
C SER A 822 21.15 76.46 59.75
N TYR A 823 21.97 75.72 60.51
CA TYR A 823 22.12 74.27 60.37
C TYR A 823 21.17 73.47 61.26
N ALA A 824 20.57 74.08 62.28
CA ALA A 824 19.66 73.41 63.22
C ALA A 824 18.22 73.24 62.67
N ASP A 825 17.78 74.10 61.74
CA ASP A 825 16.43 74.05 61.17
C ASP A 825 16.18 72.88 60.18
N LEU A 826 17.23 72.11 59.83
CA LEU A 826 17.12 70.94 58.95
C LEU A 826 16.63 69.67 59.67
N GLU A 827 16.45 69.67 60.99
CA GLU A 827 16.03 68.49 61.78
C GLU A 827 14.51 68.24 61.84
N GLN A 828 13.65 69.07 61.25
CA GLN A 828 12.18 68.97 61.44
C GLN A 828 11.40 68.06 60.44
N THR A 829 12.07 67.41 59.50
CA THR A 829 11.42 66.44 58.59
C THR A 829 12.06 65.05 58.68
N GLU A 830 11.23 64.08 59.10
CA GLU A 830 11.50 62.63 59.25
C GLU A 830 12.39 62.19 60.43
N ARG A 831 11.73 61.75 61.52
CA ARG A 831 12.30 60.90 62.59
C ARG A 831 11.61 59.55 62.65
N VAL A 832 12.25 58.49 62.14
CA VAL A 832 12.01 57.09 62.54
C VAL A 832 13.35 56.33 62.54
N VAL A 833 13.80 55.95 63.74
CA VAL A 833 14.82 54.93 64.05
C VAL A 833 16.21 55.09 63.41
N LEU A 834 17.08 55.82 64.10
CA LEU A 834 18.46 55.40 64.44
C LEU A 834 18.78 55.86 65.88
N GLU A 835 19.65 55.14 66.56
CA GLU A 835 19.95 55.30 68.00
C GLU A 835 20.89 56.51 68.31
N GLU A 836 20.91 56.92 69.59
CA GLU A 836 21.28 58.28 70.04
C GLU A 836 22.79 58.63 70.05
N ASP A 837 23.70 57.69 69.78
CA ASP A 837 25.12 57.82 70.16
C ASP A 837 25.97 58.82 69.34
N GLY A 838 25.47 59.39 68.25
CA GLY A 838 26.24 60.28 67.38
C GLY A 838 26.32 61.75 67.82
N PHE A 839 25.27 62.27 68.46
CA PHE A 839 25.12 63.72 68.69
C PHE A 839 25.79 64.19 69.99
N ASP A 840 25.76 63.35 71.03
CA ASP A 840 26.43 63.65 72.30
C ASP A 840 27.96 63.61 72.22
N GLN A 841 28.54 62.90 71.25
CA GLN A 841 29.99 62.87 71.07
C GLN A 841 30.53 64.20 70.50
N LEU A 842 29.83 64.80 69.53
CA LEU A 842 30.21 66.10 68.97
C LEU A 842 30.04 67.26 69.97
N ARG A 843 28.99 67.19 70.80
CA ARG A 843 28.69 68.19 71.85
C ARG A 843 29.76 68.24 72.95
N ASN A 844 30.40 67.12 73.23
CA ASN A 844 31.45 67.01 74.26
C ASN A 844 32.83 67.49 73.78
N ASP A 845 33.10 67.51 72.46
CA ASP A 845 34.39 67.92 71.90
C ASP A 845 34.51 69.43 71.59
N LEU A 846 33.38 70.16 71.46
CA LEU A 846 33.37 71.61 71.21
C LEU A 846 34.22 72.44 72.20
N PRO A 847 34.17 72.19 73.53
CA PRO A 847 35.00 72.92 74.49
C PRO A 847 36.51 72.73 74.28
N LEU A 848 36.92 71.52 73.89
CA LEU A 848 38.33 71.16 73.64
C LEU A 848 38.90 71.79 72.36
N ILE A 849 38.04 72.02 71.36
CA ILE A 849 38.40 72.78 70.16
C ILE A 849 38.57 74.27 70.50
N ARG A 850 37.68 74.83 71.35
CA ARG A 850 37.75 76.22 71.82
C ARG A 850 39.03 76.51 72.62
N GLU A 851 39.49 75.56 73.43
CA GLU A 851 40.72 75.70 74.24
C GLU A 851 42.01 75.56 73.41
N ARG A 852 42.04 74.73 72.36
CA ARG A 852 43.22 74.59 71.49
C ARG A 852 43.48 75.78 70.58
N ILE A 853 42.42 76.41 70.04
CA ILE A 853 42.56 77.62 69.21
C ILE A 853 43.19 78.79 70.00
N PHE A 854 43.03 78.81 71.32
CA PHE A 854 43.58 79.86 72.20
C PHE A 854 45.05 79.64 72.62
N GLN A 855 45.59 78.42 72.49
CA GLN A 855 46.94 78.06 72.97
C GLN A 855 48.05 78.30 71.93
N GLU A 856 47.75 78.38 70.63
CA GLU A 856 48.76 78.49 69.55
C GLU A 856 49.12 79.93 69.12
N GLN A 857 48.71 80.98 69.84
CA GLN A 857 49.17 82.36 69.57
C GLN A 857 50.52 82.74 70.23
N ASN A 858 51.15 81.86 71.02
CA ASN A 858 52.42 82.14 71.71
C ASN A 858 53.49 81.06 71.46
N GLY A 859 53.97 80.91 70.21
CA GLY A 859 55.10 80.02 69.90
C GLY A 859 55.60 80.16 68.47
N GLN A 860 56.84 80.62 68.28
CA GLN A 860 57.43 80.82 66.95
C GLN A 860 57.82 79.49 66.28
N GLY A 861 57.33 79.27 65.05
CA GLY A 861 57.73 78.13 64.21
C GLY A 861 56.94 78.06 62.91
N GLN A 862 57.44 78.71 61.85
CA GLN A 862 56.81 78.65 60.53
C GLN A 862 57.02 77.27 59.87
N GLU A 863 56.06 76.36 59.98
CA GLU A 863 55.80 75.35 58.93
C GLU A 863 54.40 74.71 59.04
N THR A 864 53.51 75.09 58.11
CA THR A 864 52.30 74.33 57.70
C THR A 864 51.18 74.03 58.72
N VAL A 865 50.41 75.06 59.11
CA VAL A 865 49.05 74.88 59.68
C VAL A 865 48.14 74.08 58.73
N ALA A 866 48.35 74.18 57.40
CA ALA A 866 47.58 73.45 56.39
C ALA A 866 47.88 71.93 56.30
N ALA A 867 48.96 71.41 56.90
CA ALA A 867 49.39 70.02 56.70
C ALA A 867 48.97 69.04 57.82
N LYS A 868 48.63 69.52 59.02
CA LYS A 868 48.24 68.64 60.15
C LYS A 868 46.74 68.49 60.37
N THR A 869 45.92 69.44 59.91
CA THR A 869 44.44 69.30 59.95
C THR A 869 43.94 68.15 59.08
N ILE A 870 44.69 67.78 58.03
CA ILE A 870 44.36 66.70 57.09
C ILE A 870 44.56 65.28 57.69
N GLN A 871 45.18 65.15 58.87
CA GLN A 871 45.47 63.84 59.47
C GLN A 871 44.39 63.33 60.45
N PHE A 872 43.38 64.13 60.80
CA PHE A 872 42.32 63.74 61.73
C PHE A 872 41.06 63.11 61.07
N THR A 873 40.92 63.20 59.75
CA THR A 873 39.79 62.62 58.98
C THR A 873 40.10 61.26 58.34
N ARG A 874 41.09 60.52 58.86
CA ARG A 874 41.47 59.17 58.38
C ARG A 874 41.46 58.11 59.48
N LYS A 875 40.33 57.94 60.17
CA LYS A 875 40.06 56.76 61.03
C LYS A 875 38.58 56.56 61.41
N ALA A 876 37.69 56.59 60.42
CA ALA A 876 36.26 56.32 60.61
C ALA A 876 35.61 55.67 59.37
N ASP A 877 36.14 54.52 58.94
CA ASP A 877 35.55 53.67 57.89
C ASP A 877 35.51 52.21 58.38
N ALA A 878 34.44 51.85 59.07
CA ALA A 878 34.14 50.48 59.49
C ALA A 878 32.63 50.31 59.69
N ALA A 879 31.87 50.21 58.58
CA ALA A 879 30.46 49.83 58.60
C ALA A 879 30.29 48.37 58.13
N PRO A 880 29.54 47.52 58.85
CA PRO A 880 29.31 46.13 58.46
C PRO A 880 28.20 45.99 57.41
N ALA A 881 28.12 44.81 56.80
CA ALA A 881 27.01 44.42 55.92
C ALA A 881 25.71 44.19 56.70
N ILE A 882 24.56 44.47 56.07
CA ILE A 882 23.24 43.95 56.48
C ILE A 882 22.57 43.32 55.25
N ASP A 883 21.78 42.29 55.54
CA ASP A 883 21.24 41.25 54.66
C ASP A 883 19.91 41.66 54.00
N ASP A 884 19.64 41.10 52.82
CA ASP A 884 18.51 41.40 51.96
C ASP A 884 17.40 40.36 52.15
N SER A 885 16.42 40.63 53.03
CA SER A 885 15.23 39.77 53.10
C SER A 885 13.95 40.49 53.59
N TYR A 886 13.26 41.24 52.71
CA TYR A 886 11.80 41.37 52.74
C TYR A 886 11.22 41.88 51.39
N TYR A 887 10.73 40.95 50.56
CA TYR A 887 9.68 41.18 49.54
C TYR A 887 8.32 41.48 50.25
N PRO A 888 7.23 41.99 49.60
CA PRO A 888 6.97 42.07 48.16
C PRO A 888 6.22 43.32 47.59
N ALA A 889 6.11 43.35 46.25
CA ALA A 889 4.96 43.77 45.43
C ALA A 889 4.32 45.18 45.56
N LEU A 890 4.51 46.01 44.51
CA LEU A 890 3.45 46.68 43.75
C LEU A 890 4.02 47.34 42.46
N ALA A 891 3.14 47.86 41.58
CA ALA A 891 3.44 48.66 40.39
C ALA A 891 4.02 47.95 39.13
N GLN A 892 3.28 46.97 38.61
CA GLN A 892 3.05 46.91 37.16
C GLN A 892 2.32 48.21 36.72
N LYS A 893 2.59 48.74 35.50
CA LYS A 893 1.98 49.93 34.84
C LYS A 893 2.75 51.27 34.91
N ALA A 894 3.92 51.37 34.25
CA ALA A 894 4.57 52.66 33.94
C ALA A 894 5.58 52.64 32.76
N LEU A 895 5.53 51.68 31.82
CA LEU A 895 6.54 51.57 30.74
C LEU A 895 5.96 51.09 29.41
N THR A 896 4.81 51.64 29.04
CA THR A 896 4.19 51.52 27.70
C THR A 896 4.11 52.87 26.97
N ASP A 897 4.39 53.98 27.66
CA ASP A 897 4.10 55.35 27.19
C ASP A 897 5.35 56.20 26.87
N ALA A 898 6.51 55.58 26.65
CA ALA A 898 7.78 56.27 26.42
C ALA A 898 8.45 55.92 25.07
N LEU A 899 7.78 56.27 23.96
CA LEU A 899 8.36 56.66 22.65
C LEU A 899 9.18 55.57 21.88
N GLY A 900 8.97 55.23 20.61
CA GLY A 900 8.14 55.79 19.54
C GLY A 900 8.98 56.24 18.32
N ILE A 901 8.76 55.63 17.13
CA ILE A 901 9.03 56.16 15.76
C ILE A 901 10.44 55.90 15.09
N TYR A 902 10.52 54.83 14.27
CA TYR A 902 10.62 54.78 12.76
C TYR A 902 11.84 55.22 11.87
N VAL A 903 12.13 54.34 10.87
CA VAL A 903 12.70 54.43 9.46
C VAL A 903 14.20 54.72 9.15
N PHE A 904 14.64 54.06 8.06
CA PHE A 904 15.82 54.17 7.15
C PHE A 904 16.97 53.17 7.42
N SER A 905 17.34 52.18 6.59
CA SER A 905 17.31 51.84 5.14
C SER A 905 18.53 52.30 4.29
N ASP A 906 19.19 51.29 3.72
CA ASP A 906 19.98 51.23 2.47
C ASP A 906 21.45 51.74 2.34
N GLU A 907 22.08 51.11 1.34
CA GLU A 907 23.33 51.39 0.59
C GLU A 907 24.72 50.84 1.06
N ASN A 908 25.12 49.77 0.35
CA ASN A 908 26.34 49.62 -0.47
C ASN A 908 27.74 49.99 0.08
N SER A 909 28.65 49.03 -0.08
CA SER A 909 30.00 49.27 -0.60
C SER A 909 30.59 48.00 -1.23
N ASP A 910 30.92 48.06 -2.51
CA ASP A 910 31.74 47.06 -3.22
C ASP A 910 33.19 47.05 -2.71
N GLU A 911 33.91 45.94 -2.89
CA GLU A 911 35.26 46.01 -3.45
C GLU A 911 35.68 44.68 -4.11
N ASN A 912 36.21 44.78 -5.34
CA ASN A 912 36.68 43.67 -6.15
C ASN A 912 38.09 43.22 -5.76
N SER A 913 38.39 41.94 -5.94
CA SER A 913 39.71 41.52 -6.45
C SER A 913 39.55 40.34 -7.39
N ASP A 914 39.67 40.63 -8.68
CA ASP A 914 39.43 39.74 -9.81
C ASP A 914 40.74 39.09 -10.33
N GLU A 915 40.62 38.33 -11.41
CA GLU A 915 41.63 37.97 -12.42
C GLU A 915 42.31 36.59 -12.42
N ASN A 916 41.80 35.78 -13.36
CA ASN A 916 42.51 35.20 -14.51
C ASN A 916 43.39 33.94 -14.36
N ARG A 917 42.91 32.85 -14.99
CA ARG A 917 43.41 32.55 -16.36
C ARG A 917 42.42 31.82 -17.28
N GLN A 918 42.47 32.27 -18.54
CA GLN A 918 41.60 32.10 -19.71
C GLN A 918 41.42 30.68 -20.31
N PRO A 919 40.49 30.53 -21.28
CA PRO A 919 40.05 29.24 -21.83
C PRO A 919 40.59 28.94 -23.25
N ALA A 920 40.05 27.85 -23.84
CA ALA A 920 39.90 27.50 -25.26
C ALA A 920 40.79 26.37 -25.84
N SER A 921 40.13 25.25 -26.16
CA SER A 921 40.25 24.56 -27.46
C SER A 921 39.05 23.63 -27.65
N ASP A 922 38.27 23.83 -28.72
CA ASP A 922 37.09 23.03 -29.04
C ASP A 922 37.46 21.64 -29.58
N GLU A 923 36.86 20.58 -29.02
CA GLU A 923 36.63 19.31 -29.71
C GLU A 923 35.17 18.88 -29.45
N TYR A 924 34.41 18.63 -30.53
CA TYR A 924 33.14 17.92 -30.51
C TYR A 924 33.37 16.49 -29.95
N SER A 925 32.48 15.83 -29.18
CA SER A 925 31.21 16.21 -28.56
C SER A 925 30.73 15.02 -27.70
N ASP A 926 30.35 15.21 -26.43
CA ASP A 926 29.69 14.18 -25.59
C ASP A 926 28.78 14.83 -24.52
N ASP A 927 28.02 15.85 -24.93
CA ASP A 927 27.20 16.71 -24.04
C ASP A 927 25.84 16.11 -23.63
N ASN A 928 25.58 14.83 -23.93
CA ASN A 928 24.34 14.13 -23.57
C ASN A 928 24.48 13.17 -22.38
N ARG A 929 25.58 13.22 -21.62
CA ARG A 929 25.73 12.44 -20.38
C ARG A 929 25.23 13.21 -19.15
N PRO A 930 24.26 12.70 -18.37
CA PRO A 930 23.87 13.34 -17.12
C PRO A 930 25.08 13.40 -16.15
N PRO A 931 25.37 14.54 -15.49
CA PRO A 931 26.64 14.75 -14.77
C PRO A 931 26.95 13.83 -13.57
N ALA A 932 26.03 12.94 -13.18
CA ALA A 932 26.10 12.18 -11.93
C ALA A 932 26.89 10.86 -12.01
N LEU A 933 27.01 10.24 -13.20
CA LEU A 933 27.44 8.83 -13.29
C LEU A 933 28.93 8.59 -13.59
N SER A 934 29.63 9.54 -14.22
CA SER A 934 30.98 9.30 -14.79
C SER A 934 32.10 9.04 -13.78
N GLY A 935 31.86 9.28 -12.48
CA GLY A 935 32.86 9.16 -11.42
C GLY A 935 32.90 7.84 -10.67
N MET A 936 31.96 6.91 -10.90
CA MET A 936 31.75 5.74 -10.02
C MET A 936 31.86 4.37 -10.71
N GLU A 937 32.06 4.32 -12.02
CA GLU A 937 32.11 3.06 -12.77
C GLU A 937 33.40 2.27 -12.54
N THR A 938 33.29 0.94 -12.42
CA THR A 938 34.44 0.03 -12.31
C THR A 938 34.53 -0.88 -13.53
N LYS A 939 35.75 -1.17 -14.01
CA LYS A 939 35.95 -2.05 -15.17
C LYS A 939 35.61 -3.50 -14.80
N PHE A 940 34.66 -4.10 -15.50
CA PHE A 940 34.18 -5.47 -15.25
C PHE A 940 34.89 -6.49 -16.14
N LEU A 941 35.00 -6.22 -17.45
CA LEU A 941 35.64 -7.11 -18.41
C LEU A 941 36.32 -6.30 -19.53
N SER A 942 37.34 -6.88 -20.16
CA SER A 942 37.89 -6.38 -21.43
C SER A 942 37.65 -7.42 -22.52
N TYR A 943 37.35 -6.98 -23.73
CA TYR A 943 37.27 -7.83 -24.93
C TYR A 943 37.97 -7.14 -26.10
N ASP A 944 38.19 -7.88 -27.20
CA ASP A 944 38.79 -7.33 -28.41
C ASP A 944 37.78 -6.39 -29.14
N PRO A 945 38.05 -5.07 -29.25
CA PRO A 945 37.13 -4.15 -29.92
C PRO A 945 36.91 -4.48 -31.41
N ALA A 946 37.80 -5.25 -32.03
CA ALA A 946 37.62 -5.71 -33.40
C ALA A 946 36.54 -6.81 -33.54
N TYR A 947 36.07 -7.41 -32.43
CA TYR A 947 34.97 -8.37 -32.45
C TYR A 947 33.62 -7.64 -32.49
N HIS A 948 33.10 -7.47 -33.71
CA HIS A 948 31.79 -6.89 -33.93
C HIS A 948 30.70 -7.82 -33.34
N HIS A 949 29.95 -7.29 -32.39
CA HIS A 949 28.77 -7.88 -31.78
C HIS A 949 27.68 -6.81 -31.76
N THR A 950 26.43 -7.20 -31.56
CA THR A 950 25.32 -6.25 -31.37
C THR A 950 24.87 -6.23 -29.92
N GLU A 951 24.99 -7.36 -29.22
CA GLU A 951 24.41 -7.61 -27.91
C GLU A 951 25.47 -8.09 -26.92
N THR A 952 25.45 -7.52 -25.72
CA THR A 952 26.25 -7.96 -24.56
C THR A 952 25.30 -8.40 -23.45
N ARG A 953 25.49 -9.60 -22.89
CA ARG A 953 24.74 -10.11 -21.73
C ARG A 953 25.66 -10.79 -20.73
N VAL A 954 25.44 -10.51 -19.45
CA VAL A 954 26.12 -11.12 -18.32
C VAL A 954 25.31 -12.32 -17.83
N ASN A 955 26.00 -13.44 -17.62
CA ASN A 955 25.40 -14.67 -17.08
C ASN A 955 25.09 -14.46 -15.58
N PRO A 956 23.94 -14.94 -15.04
CA PRO A 956 23.60 -14.84 -13.61
C PRO A 956 24.72 -15.17 -12.61
N ASP A 957 25.63 -16.10 -12.93
CA ASP A 957 26.73 -16.44 -12.03
C ASP A 957 27.87 -15.40 -11.98
N GLN A 958 27.78 -14.36 -12.82
CA GLN A 958 28.76 -13.29 -13.07
C GLN A 958 30.17 -13.79 -13.43
N LYS A 959 30.33 -15.06 -13.84
CA LYS A 959 31.62 -15.63 -14.27
C LYS A 959 31.83 -15.57 -15.78
N THR A 960 30.75 -15.40 -16.55
CA THR A 960 30.81 -15.37 -18.01
C THR A 960 29.98 -14.24 -18.61
N VAL A 961 30.42 -13.76 -19.78
CA VAL A 961 29.72 -12.76 -20.61
C VAL A 961 29.54 -13.33 -22.01
N LEU A 962 28.32 -13.20 -22.54
CA LEU A 962 27.95 -13.54 -23.90
C LEU A 962 27.92 -12.27 -24.75
N LEU A 963 28.76 -12.20 -25.78
CA LEU A 963 28.69 -11.23 -26.86
C LEU A 963 28.04 -11.91 -28.07
N TYR A 964 26.90 -11.43 -28.56
CA TYR A 964 26.23 -12.05 -29.71
C TYR A 964 25.74 -11.05 -30.77
N SER A 965 25.47 -11.60 -31.94
CA SER A 965 24.93 -10.94 -33.13
C SER A 965 24.08 -11.94 -33.91
N ALA A 966 23.36 -11.47 -34.93
CA ALA A 966 22.59 -12.35 -35.82
C ALA A 966 23.46 -13.47 -36.44
N GLY A 967 24.74 -13.23 -36.74
CA GLY A 967 25.61 -14.28 -37.32
C GLY A 967 26.13 -15.33 -36.32
N GLY A 968 26.25 -14.99 -35.04
CA GLY A 968 26.96 -15.84 -34.08
C GLY A 968 27.25 -15.18 -32.74
N PHE A 969 27.85 -15.97 -31.84
CA PHE A 969 28.10 -15.56 -30.47
C PHE A 969 29.47 -16.01 -29.95
N ARG A 970 29.97 -15.27 -28.96
CA ARG A 970 31.24 -15.48 -28.26
C ARG A 970 31.01 -15.40 -26.76
N ILE A 971 31.54 -16.36 -26.01
CA ILE A 971 31.47 -16.39 -24.55
C ILE A 971 32.86 -16.11 -23.99
N LEU A 972 32.93 -15.17 -23.05
CA LEU A 972 34.15 -14.72 -22.39
C LEU A 972 34.10 -15.05 -20.90
N SER A 973 35.23 -15.49 -20.34
CA SER A 973 35.42 -15.67 -18.89
C SER A 973 35.75 -14.33 -18.23
N VAL A 974 34.95 -13.92 -17.23
CA VAL A 974 35.16 -12.67 -16.46
C VAL A 974 36.47 -12.73 -15.66
N LYS A 975 36.90 -13.93 -15.25
CA LYS A 975 38.09 -14.12 -14.40
C LYS A 975 39.42 -13.74 -15.08
N ASN A 976 39.51 -13.86 -16.41
CA ASN A 976 40.76 -13.73 -17.16
C ASN A 976 40.60 -13.18 -18.60
N GLY A 977 39.38 -12.90 -19.07
CA GLY A 977 39.12 -12.43 -20.43
C GLY A 977 39.28 -13.49 -21.53
N GLU A 978 39.45 -14.77 -21.18
CA GLU A 978 39.60 -15.85 -22.16
C GLU A 978 38.28 -16.13 -22.88
N VAL A 979 38.38 -16.36 -24.19
CA VAL A 979 37.28 -16.84 -25.04
C VAL A 979 37.03 -18.32 -24.72
N LEU A 980 35.89 -18.61 -24.09
CA LEU A 980 35.44 -19.96 -23.77
C LEU A 980 34.73 -20.64 -24.95
N CYS A 981 34.01 -19.85 -25.75
CA CYS A 981 33.34 -20.29 -26.96
C CYS A 981 33.32 -19.16 -27.99
N ASP A 982 33.43 -19.48 -29.28
CA ASP A 982 33.26 -18.56 -30.41
C ASP A 982 32.60 -19.38 -31.54
N LEU A 983 31.30 -19.13 -31.78
CA LEU A 983 30.46 -19.99 -32.60
C LEU A 983 29.62 -19.16 -33.57
N GLN A 984 29.87 -19.37 -34.87
CA GLN A 984 29.01 -18.90 -35.95
C GLN A 984 27.80 -19.81 -36.07
N LEU A 985 26.60 -19.23 -36.11
CA LEU A 985 25.37 -19.97 -36.33
C LEU A 985 25.31 -20.44 -37.79
N PRO A 986 24.90 -21.70 -38.07
CA PRO A 986 24.72 -22.18 -39.44
C PRO A 986 23.52 -21.51 -40.10
N ASP A 987 23.50 -21.53 -41.43
CA ASP A 987 22.35 -21.14 -42.27
C ASP A 987 21.83 -19.72 -41.95
N GLN A 988 22.75 -18.75 -41.88
CA GLN A 988 22.46 -17.35 -41.52
C GLN A 988 21.42 -16.69 -42.43
N ASP A 989 21.39 -17.05 -43.71
CA ASP A 989 20.42 -16.53 -44.70
C ASP A 989 18.96 -16.92 -44.40
N SER A 990 18.74 -17.96 -43.57
CA SER A 990 17.41 -18.41 -43.12
C SER A 990 17.17 -18.21 -41.63
N LEU A 991 18.10 -17.57 -40.90
CA LEU A 991 17.94 -17.30 -39.48
C LEU A 991 16.96 -16.12 -39.27
N LEU A 992 15.84 -16.38 -38.60
CA LEU A 992 14.82 -15.36 -38.32
C LEU A 992 15.17 -14.49 -37.12
N ARG A 993 15.62 -15.10 -36.02
CA ARG A 993 15.95 -14.37 -34.78
C ARG A 993 16.85 -15.13 -33.82
N THR A 994 17.59 -14.37 -33.01
CA THR A 994 18.33 -14.83 -31.82
C THR A 994 17.81 -14.13 -30.58
N GLU A 995 17.60 -14.89 -29.50
CA GLU A 995 16.95 -14.44 -28.26
C GLU A 995 17.71 -14.98 -27.05
N TYR A 996 18.14 -14.12 -26.13
CA TYR A 996 18.80 -14.55 -24.89
C TYR A 996 17.75 -14.80 -23.81
N LEU A 997 17.75 -16.00 -23.23
CA LEU A 997 16.84 -16.44 -22.19
C LEU A 997 17.60 -16.59 -20.86
N ARG A 998 17.07 -16.00 -19.80
CA ARG A 998 17.61 -16.05 -18.44
C ARG A 998 16.55 -16.60 -17.48
N ASN A 999 16.95 -17.49 -16.59
CA ASN A 999 16.12 -18.10 -15.54
C ASN A 999 16.96 -18.28 -14.26
N ALA A 1000 16.29 -18.46 -13.12
CA ALA A 1000 16.94 -18.73 -11.83
C ALA A 1000 17.80 -20.01 -11.89
N GLY A 1001 19.11 -19.84 -12.12
CA GLY A 1001 20.12 -20.90 -12.21
C GLY A 1001 20.58 -21.32 -13.62
N ALA A 1002 20.00 -20.79 -14.71
CA ALA A 1002 20.41 -21.15 -16.08
C ALA A 1002 20.17 -20.02 -17.10
N SER A 1003 21.03 -19.91 -18.10
CA SER A 1003 20.88 -18.97 -19.22
C SER A 1003 21.30 -19.60 -20.56
N CYS A 1004 20.60 -19.25 -21.64
CA CYS A 1004 20.87 -19.78 -22.97
C CYS A 1004 20.52 -18.79 -24.10
N LEU A 1005 21.19 -18.92 -25.23
CA LEU A 1005 20.87 -18.21 -26.47
C LEU A 1005 20.04 -19.12 -27.38
N LYS A 1006 18.82 -18.72 -27.68
CA LYS A 1006 17.88 -19.39 -28.58
C LYS A 1006 17.96 -18.80 -29.98
N ALA A 1007 18.23 -19.64 -30.97
CA ALA A 1007 18.23 -19.30 -32.39
C ALA A 1007 17.03 -19.98 -33.08
N VAL A 1008 16.34 -19.24 -33.96
CA VAL A 1008 15.15 -19.71 -34.70
C VAL A 1008 15.35 -19.45 -36.19
N TRP A 1009 15.14 -20.47 -37.02
CA TRP A 1009 15.26 -20.40 -38.49
C TRP A 1009 13.88 -20.44 -39.16
N SER A 1010 13.83 -20.04 -40.43
CA SER A 1010 12.60 -19.86 -41.22
C SER A 1010 11.88 -21.16 -41.59
N ASP A 1011 12.54 -22.31 -41.40
CA ASP A 1011 11.96 -23.65 -41.53
C ASP A 1011 11.26 -24.13 -40.25
N GLY A 1012 11.29 -23.33 -39.18
CA GLY A 1012 10.78 -23.69 -37.86
C GLY A 1012 11.80 -24.41 -36.96
N THR A 1013 13.05 -24.60 -37.41
CA THR A 1013 14.12 -25.14 -36.57
C THR A 1013 14.40 -24.19 -35.40
N VAL A 1014 14.55 -24.75 -34.20
CA VAL A 1014 14.93 -24.02 -32.97
C VAL A 1014 16.15 -24.70 -32.35
N ARG A 1015 17.15 -23.92 -31.93
CA ARG A 1015 18.32 -24.41 -31.18
C ARG A 1015 18.62 -23.50 -30.01
N CYS A 1016 18.86 -24.07 -28.84
CA CYS A 1016 19.27 -23.34 -27.64
C CYS A 1016 20.72 -23.67 -27.28
N TYR A 1017 21.55 -22.67 -27.01
CA TYR A 1017 22.96 -22.81 -26.66
C TYR A 1017 23.19 -22.31 -25.24
N ASP A 1018 23.79 -23.11 -24.37
CA ASP A 1018 24.12 -22.75 -22.98
C ASP A 1018 25.06 -21.52 -22.95
N ALA A 1019 24.67 -20.44 -22.30
CA ALA A 1019 25.43 -19.18 -22.32
C ALA A 1019 26.67 -19.18 -21.39
N SER A 1020 26.90 -20.25 -20.60
CA SER A 1020 28.12 -20.44 -19.81
C SER A 1020 29.26 -21.10 -20.59
N ASN A 1021 28.95 -21.90 -21.61
CA ASN A 1021 29.92 -22.77 -22.28
C ASN A 1021 29.69 -22.99 -23.80
N GLY A 1022 28.59 -22.50 -24.36
CA GLY A 1022 28.26 -22.54 -25.78
C GLY A 1022 27.75 -23.89 -26.30
N ARG A 1023 27.51 -24.87 -25.42
CA ARG A 1023 27.02 -26.19 -25.81
C ARG A 1023 25.57 -26.12 -26.27
N LEU A 1024 25.25 -26.80 -27.37
CA LEU A 1024 23.88 -27.03 -27.81
C LEU A 1024 23.11 -27.86 -26.77
N ILE A 1025 22.01 -27.30 -26.27
CA ILE A 1025 21.07 -27.92 -25.33
C ILE A 1025 20.14 -28.86 -26.11
N PRO A 1026 19.95 -30.13 -25.67
CA PRO A 1026 19.01 -31.06 -26.29
C PRO A 1026 17.57 -30.53 -26.28
N GLN A 1027 16.78 -30.89 -27.28
CA GLN A 1027 15.42 -30.37 -27.45
C GLN A 1027 14.51 -30.65 -26.22
N SER A 1028 14.64 -31.82 -25.59
CA SER A 1028 13.92 -32.19 -24.36
C SER A 1028 14.25 -31.32 -23.14
N GLU A 1029 15.45 -30.74 -23.08
CA GLU A 1029 15.84 -29.80 -22.01
C GLU A 1029 15.52 -28.33 -22.40
N SER A 1030 15.33 -28.07 -23.71
CA SER A 1030 14.98 -26.74 -24.23
C SER A 1030 13.52 -26.35 -23.98
N GLU A 1031 12.61 -27.32 -23.86
CA GLU A 1031 11.19 -27.09 -23.60
C GLU A 1031 10.96 -26.51 -22.18
N ASP A 1032 11.64 -27.06 -21.17
CA ASP A 1032 11.64 -26.54 -19.77
C ASP A 1032 12.16 -25.10 -19.66
N LEU A 1033 13.09 -24.70 -20.55
CA LEU A 1033 13.61 -23.33 -20.64
C LEU A 1033 12.67 -22.40 -21.42
N CYS A 1034 11.94 -22.91 -22.42
CA CYS A 1034 11.04 -22.11 -23.26
C CYS A 1034 9.72 -21.72 -22.57
N PHE A 1035 9.24 -22.49 -21.59
CA PHE A 1035 8.00 -22.16 -20.85
C PHE A 1035 8.17 -21.06 -19.78
N THR A 1036 9.39 -20.57 -19.57
CA THR A 1036 9.74 -19.59 -18.52
C THR A 1036 10.50 -18.38 -19.05
N GLY A 1037 11.03 -18.45 -20.28
CA GLY A 1037 11.82 -17.41 -20.92
C GLY A 1037 11.01 -16.19 -21.40
N ASN A 1038 10.46 -15.40 -20.48
CA ASN A 1038 10.29 -13.95 -20.68
C ASN A 1038 10.11 -13.17 -19.35
N THR A 1039 10.75 -13.64 -18.27
CA THR A 1039 10.70 -13.00 -16.95
C THR A 1039 12.09 -12.90 -16.33
N ASP A 1040 12.71 -11.72 -16.40
CA ASP A 1040 13.73 -11.30 -15.41
C ASP A 1040 13.03 -11.11 -14.06
N SER A 1041 12.86 -12.20 -13.32
CA SER A 1041 12.42 -12.20 -11.92
C SER A 1041 12.96 -13.44 -11.22
N ASP A 1042 13.75 -13.24 -10.18
CA ASP A 1042 14.41 -14.32 -9.44
C ASP A 1042 13.47 -15.13 -8.52
N GLU A 1043 13.98 -16.27 -8.04
CA GLU A 1043 13.41 -17.17 -7.01
C GLU A 1043 12.18 -18.05 -7.38
N THR A 1044 12.44 -18.98 -8.29
CA THR A 1044 12.12 -20.44 -8.25
C THR A 1044 10.76 -20.99 -7.75
N LYS A 1045 10.04 -21.59 -8.71
CA LYS A 1045 9.48 -22.98 -8.75
C LYS A 1045 9.17 -23.73 -7.44
N GLU A 1046 7.90 -24.16 -7.29
CA GLU A 1046 7.57 -25.58 -7.08
C GLU A 1046 6.08 -25.89 -7.41
N THR A 1047 5.83 -26.62 -8.50
CA THR A 1047 4.76 -27.63 -8.67
C THR A 1047 4.99 -28.35 -10.00
N GLY A 1048 5.29 -29.64 -9.97
CA GLY A 1048 5.07 -30.52 -11.13
C GLY A 1048 3.68 -31.15 -11.05
N PHE A 1049 3.11 -31.52 -12.20
CA PHE A 1049 2.63 -32.87 -12.48
C PHE A 1049 1.98 -32.93 -13.88
N ASP A 1050 2.62 -33.70 -14.75
CA ASP A 1050 2.13 -34.51 -15.88
C ASP A 1050 0.81 -34.11 -16.58
N ILE A 1051 0.95 -33.72 -17.85
CA ILE A 1051 -0.08 -33.88 -18.87
C ILE A 1051 0.49 -34.80 -19.96
N ASP A 1052 -0.04 -36.02 -20.04
CA ASP A 1052 0.29 -36.97 -21.09
C ASP A 1052 -0.29 -36.54 -22.45
N MET A 1053 0.37 -36.97 -23.52
CA MET A 1053 0.16 -36.54 -24.91
C MET A 1053 -1.29 -36.65 -25.43
N VAL A 1054 -1.64 -35.72 -26.33
CA VAL A 1054 -2.48 -36.04 -27.51
C VAL A 1054 -1.76 -35.53 -28.77
N MET A 1055 -1.28 -36.46 -29.60
CA MET A 1055 -0.75 -36.16 -30.93
C MET A 1055 -1.86 -35.97 -31.98
N ASP A 1056 -1.46 -35.34 -33.09
CA ASP A 1056 -2.29 -35.12 -34.28
C ASP A 1056 -2.52 -36.41 -35.12
N MET A 1057 -3.38 -36.31 -36.14
CA MET A 1057 -4.05 -37.41 -36.85
C MET A 1057 -3.16 -38.35 -37.70
N GLY A 1058 -3.54 -39.63 -37.85
CA GLY A 1058 -2.96 -40.52 -38.88
C GLY A 1058 -3.53 -41.96 -38.98
N LEU A 1059 -4.00 -42.34 -40.18
CA LEU A 1059 -4.62 -43.62 -40.56
C LEU A 1059 -3.84 -44.91 -40.22
N ALA A 1060 -4.56 -45.98 -39.82
CA ALA A 1060 -4.24 -47.40 -40.14
C ALA A 1060 -5.49 -48.30 -39.99
N ALA A 1061 -5.50 -49.48 -40.64
CA ALA A 1061 -6.68 -50.35 -40.79
C ALA A 1061 -6.58 -51.70 -40.04
N ALA A 1062 -7.75 -52.34 -39.86
CA ALA A 1062 -8.08 -53.76 -39.67
C ALA A 1062 -7.01 -54.77 -39.16
N GLU A 1063 -7.35 -55.58 -38.15
CA GLU A 1063 -7.68 -57.01 -38.30
C GLU A 1063 -8.10 -57.72 -36.98
N ASP A 1064 -8.73 -58.88 -37.14
CA ASP A 1064 -9.46 -59.71 -36.16
C ASP A 1064 -8.67 -60.28 -34.95
N THR A 1065 -9.35 -60.50 -33.80
CA THR A 1065 -9.76 -61.85 -33.30
C THR A 1065 -10.17 -61.91 -31.81
N HIS A 1066 -11.25 -62.66 -31.50
CA HIS A 1066 -11.55 -63.51 -30.31
C HIS A 1066 -11.11 -63.10 -28.85
N SER A 1067 -11.91 -63.30 -27.77
CA SER A 1067 -13.22 -63.96 -27.59
C SER A 1067 -13.87 -63.77 -26.18
N ASN A 1068 -15.19 -64.05 -26.11
CA ASN A 1068 -15.95 -64.71 -25.01
C ASN A 1068 -16.42 -63.99 -23.71
N LYS A 1069 -17.78 -64.03 -23.57
CA LYS A 1069 -18.60 -64.33 -22.35
C LYS A 1069 -18.80 -63.22 -21.29
N ALA A 1070 -19.99 -63.06 -20.69
CA ALA A 1070 -21.32 -63.68 -20.91
C ALA A 1070 -22.45 -62.85 -20.24
N ASP A 1071 -23.72 -63.14 -20.60
CA ASP A 1071 -24.98 -62.91 -19.85
C ASP A 1071 -25.32 -61.46 -19.41
N ASN A 1072 -26.53 -60.89 -19.41
CA ASN A 1072 -27.95 -61.19 -19.68
C ASN A 1072 -28.68 -59.84 -19.34
N SER A 1073 -29.90 -59.45 -19.74
CA SER A 1073 -30.98 -60.07 -20.53
C SER A 1073 -31.95 -58.99 -21.08
N ASP A 1074 -32.91 -59.44 -21.91
CA ASP A 1074 -34.20 -58.80 -22.27
C ASP A 1074 -34.18 -57.52 -23.17
N LYS A 1075 -34.53 -57.63 -24.47
CA LYS A 1075 -35.89 -57.57 -25.10
C LYS A 1075 -36.50 -56.15 -25.08
N ALA A 1076 -37.13 -55.59 -26.13
CA ALA A 1076 -37.62 -56.07 -27.44
C ALA A 1076 -38.02 -54.81 -28.29
N ASP A 1077 -38.35 -54.79 -29.61
CA ASP A 1077 -38.33 -55.70 -30.78
C ASP A 1077 -38.65 -54.85 -32.07
N TYR A 1078 -38.66 -55.43 -33.28
CA TYR A 1078 -39.12 -54.88 -34.60
C TYR A 1078 -38.33 -53.68 -35.22
N SER A 1079 -37.54 -53.87 -36.30
CA SER A 1079 -37.91 -53.96 -37.76
C SER A 1079 -37.84 -52.59 -38.48
N ASP A 1080 -37.50 -52.43 -39.77
CA ASP A 1080 -37.30 -53.39 -40.87
C ASP A 1080 -36.46 -52.76 -42.03
N LYS A 1081 -35.64 -53.58 -42.71
CA LYS A 1081 -35.25 -53.60 -44.15
C LYS A 1081 -34.72 -52.38 -44.98
N ALA A 1082 -33.84 -52.77 -45.91
CA ALA A 1082 -33.73 -52.37 -47.33
C ALA A 1082 -33.11 -50.99 -47.69
N ASP A 1083 -32.43 -50.81 -48.83
CA ASP A 1083 -31.69 -51.72 -49.73
C ASP A 1083 -30.89 -50.87 -50.76
N HIS A 1084 -29.90 -51.47 -51.44
CA HIS A 1084 -29.34 -51.03 -52.74
C HIS A 1084 -28.61 -49.65 -52.85
N SER A 1085 -27.76 -49.37 -53.85
CA SER A 1085 -26.82 -50.17 -54.66
C SER A 1085 -25.90 -49.23 -55.50
N ASP A 1086 -24.90 -49.81 -56.17
CA ASP A 1086 -24.25 -49.32 -57.41
C ASP A 1086 -23.22 -48.16 -57.41
N LYS A 1087 -21.95 -48.61 -57.32
CA LYS A 1087 -20.83 -48.37 -58.27
C LYS A 1087 -21.04 -47.38 -59.45
N ALA A 1088 -20.00 -46.58 -59.73
CA ALA A 1088 -19.23 -46.68 -60.99
C ALA A 1088 -17.89 -45.91 -60.92
N ASP A 1089 -16.89 -46.39 -61.67
CA ASP A 1089 -15.55 -45.79 -61.85
C ASP A 1089 -15.57 -44.50 -62.71
N TYR A 1090 -14.51 -43.68 -62.62
CA TYR A 1090 -13.58 -43.46 -63.74
C TYR A 1090 -12.31 -42.69 -63.30
N SER A 1091 -11.21 -42.88 -64.04
CA SER A 1091 -9.88 -42.35 -63.73
C SER A 1091 -9.40 -41.25 -64.69
N ASP A 1092 -8.19 -40.74 -64.39
CA ASP A 1092 -7.20 -40.13 -65.30
C ASP A 1092 -7.19 -38.61 -65.61
N LYS A 1093 -6.08 -38.01 -65.14
CA LYS A 1093 -5.09 -37.18 -65.88
C LYS A 1093 -5.29 -35.66 -66.11
N ALA A 1094 -4.46 -34.93 -65.35
CA ALA A 1094 -3.31 -34.13 -65.81
C ALA A 1094 -3.51 -32.78 -66.55
N ASP A 1095 -2.77 -31.80 -66.02
CA ASP A 1095 -2.06 -30.68 -66.66
C ASP A 1095 -2.77 -29.78 -67.69
N HIS A 1096 -2.92 -28.50 -67.34
CA HIS A 1096 -1.96 -27.51 -67.85
C HIS A 1096 -1.97 -26.20 -67.05
N SER A 1097 -0.78 -25.58 -66.99
CA SER A 1097 -0.51 -24.25 -66.46
C SER A 1097 -0.89 -23.14 -67.43
N ASP A 1098 -1.18 -21.94 -66.92
CA ASP A 1098 -0.74 -20.71 -67.60
C ASP A 1098 -0.41 -19.60 -66.58
N LYS A 1099 0.60 -18.78 -66.91
CA LYS A 1099 1.19 -17.77 -66.03
C LYS A 1099 0.67 -16.36 -66.34
N ALA A 1100 0.67 -15.50 -65.31
CA ALA A 1100 0.89 -14.08 -65.48
C ALA A 1100 1.70 -13.53 -64.29
N ASP A 1101 2.98 -13.22 -64.52
CA ASP A 1101 3.78 -12.34 -63.66
C ASP A 1101 3.14 -10.91 -63.71
N ASN A 1102 3.25 -10.01 -62.73
CA ASN A 1102 4.53 -9.58 -62.15
C ASN A 1102 4.34 -8.65 -60.92
N THR A 1103 5.39 -8.60 -60.10
CA THR A 1103 5.81 -7.49 -59.19
C THR A 1103 4.77 -6.76 -58.32
N ASP A 1104 4.79 -7.08 -57.02
CA ASP A 1104 5.10 -6.11 -55.96
C ASP A 1104 5.76 -6.88 -54.79
N THR A 1105 7.09 -7.01 -54.83
CA THR A 1105 7.90 -7.73 -53.84
C THR A 1105 8.85 -6.79 -53.10
N GLU A 1106 8.28 -5.84 -52.37
CA GLU A 1106 8.93 -5.16 -51.25
C GLU A 1106 7.97 -5.17 -50.04
N THR A 1107 8.52 -5.13 -48.81
CA THR A 1107 7.79 -5.16 -47.51
C THR A 1107 7.26 -6.50 -46.98
N ALA A 1108 7.80 -7.65 -47.42
CA ALA A 1108 7.55 -8.93 -46.74
C ALA A 1108 8.41 -9.12 -45.46
N SER A 1109 9.64 -8.59 -45.42
CA SER A 1109 10.56 -8.75 -44.29
C SER A 1109 10.32 -7.80 -43.11
N ALA A 1110 9.54 -6.72 -43.29
CA ALA A 1110 9.24 -5.79 -42.20
C ALA A 1110 8.22 -6.36 -41.20
N ARG A 1111 7.21 -7.09 -41.69
CA ARG A 1111 5.97 -7.38 -40.94
C ARG A 1111 6.11 -8.33 -39.75
N ASP A 1112 7.09 -9.22 -39.74
CA ASP A 1112 7.29 -10.20 -38.64
C ASP A 1112 8.16 -9.67 -37.48
N SER A 1113 8.73 -8.47 -37.59
CA SER A 1113 9.41 -7.81 -36.46
C SER A 1113 8.44 -7.13 -35.47
N HIS A 1114 7.20 -6.86 -35.91
CA HIS A 1114 6.28 -5.89 -35.32
C HIS A 1114 5.27 -6.48 -34.31
N ASN A 1115 5.65 -7.53 -33.58
CA ASN A 1115 4.80 -8.12 -32.53
C ASN A 1115 5.64 -8.83 -31.44
N LYS A 1116 6.75 -8.22 -31.02
CA LYS A 1116 7.45 -8.64 -29.79
C LYS A 1116 6.62 -8.17 -28.59
N GLU A 1117 6.16 -9.10 -27.75
CA GLU A 1117 5.56 -8.80 -26.43
C GLU A 1117 6.56 -9.11 -25.31
N TYR A 1118 6.75 -8.17 -24.40
CA TYR A 1118 7.57 -8.31 -23.19
C TYR A 1118 6.68 -8.31 -21.94
N LEU A 1119 7.02 -9.14 -20.94
CA LEU A 1119 6.15 -9.41 -19.79
C LEU A 1119 6.87 -9.19 -18.46
N THR A 1120 6.77 -7.99 -17.90
CA THR A 1120 7.07 -7.78 -16.46
C THR A 1120 5.96 -8.37 -15.60
N ASP A 1121 6.13 -8.48 -14.29
CA ASP A 1121 5.09 -9.00 -13.38
C ASP A 1121 3.85 -8.07 -13.25
N LYS A 1122 3.95 -6.80 -13.67
CA LYS A 1122 2.86 -5.81 -13.63
C LYS A 1122 2.37 -5.38 -15.02
N TYR A 1123 3.26 -5.27 -16.00
CA TYR A 1123 2.98 -4.73 -17.33
C TYR A 1123 3.32 -5.71 -18.47
N ARG A 1124 2.46 -5.76 -19.49
CA ARG A 1124 2.72 -6.39 -20.80
C ARG A 1124 2.99 -5.28 -21.80
N LEU A 1125 4.18 -5.25 -22.39
CA LEU A 1125 4.58 -4.24 -23.37
C LEU A 1125 4.56 -4.86 -24.76
N GLN A 1126 3.74 -4.31 -25.66
CA GLN A 1126 3.66 -4.75 -27.05
C GLN A 1126 4.40 -3.74 -27.93
N ILE A 1127 5.41 -4.21 -28.66
CA ILE A 1127 6.13 -3.38 -29.64
C ILE A 1127 5.32 -3.34 -30.92
N ILE A 1128 4.99 -2.12 -31.35
CA ILE A 1128 4.32 -1.80 -32.61
C ILE A 1128 5.26 -0.97 -33.50
N PRO A 1129 5.00 -0.82 -34.80
CA PRO A 1129 5.81 0.08 -35.65
C PRO A 1129 5.74 1.51 -35.12
N GLY A 1130 6.89 2.08 -34.74
CA GLY A 1130 7.03 3.43 -34.19
C GLY A 1130 6.90 3.57 -32.67
N GLY A 1131 6.60 2.50 -31.92
CA GLY A 1131 6.49 2.66 -30.45
C GLY A 1131 6.14 1.41 -29.65
N ILE A 1132 5.95 1.61 -28.34
CA ILE A 1132 5.61 0.56 -27.39
C ILE A 1132 4.28 0.88 -26.71
N VAL A 1133 3.31 -0.03 -26.83
CA VAL A 1133 2.04 0.05 -26.10
C VAL A 1133 2.18 -0.71 -24.78
N ILE A 1134 2.02 -0.02 -23.66
CA ILE A 1134 2.11 -0.60 -22.32
C ILE A 1134 0.73 -0.97 -21.83
N PHE A 1135 0.46 -2.26 -21.70
CA PHE A 1135 -0.73 -2.79 -21.06
C PHE A 1135 -0.43 -3.18 -19.61
N ASP A 1136 -1.42 -3.13 -18.73
CA ASP A 1136 -1.35 -3.86 -17.46
C ASP A 1136 -1.46 -5.37 -17.75
N ARG A 1137 -0.54 -6.18 -17.23
CA ARG A 1137 -0.50 -7.63 -17.48
C ARG A 1137 -1.67 -8.38 -16.82
N THR A 1138 -2.26 -7.81 -15.76
CA THR A 1138 -3.31 -8.44 -14.95
C THR A 1138 -4.71 -8.07 -15.44
N THR A 1139 -4.90 -6.86 -15.97
CA THR A 1139 -6.21 -6.37 -16.45
C THR A 1139 -6.34 -6.33 -17.98
N GLY A 1140 -5.21 -6.29 -18.69
CA GLY A 1140 -5.14 -6.14 -20.15
C GLY A 1140 -5.46 -4.73 -20.65
N ASP A 1141 -5.61 -3.75 -19.76
CA ASP A 1141 -5.95 -2.37 -20.12
C ASP A 1141 -4.71 -1.63 -20.64
N ASN A 1142 -4.83 -0.85 -21.73
CA ASN A 1142 -3.76 0.02 -22.24
C ASN A 1142 -3.55 1.18 -21.25
N LEU A 1143 -2.33 1.30 -20.71
CA LEU A 1143 -1.93 2.28 -19.71
C LEU A 1143 -1.17 3.48 -20.30
N GLY A 1144 -0.62 3.35 -21.51
CA GLY A 1144 0.20 4.39 -22.15
C GLY A 1144 0.95 3.88 -23.38
N GLU A 1145 1.32 4.81 -24.25
CA GLU A 1145 2.08 4.53 -25.48
C GLU A 1145 3.36 5.37 -25.46
N LEU A 1146 4.49 4.74 -25.76
CA LEU A 1146 5.81 5.37 -25.88
C LEU A 1146 6.17 5.45 -27.36
N ASP A 1147 6.34 6.66 -27.87
CA ASP A 1147 6.73 6.95 -29.25
C ASP A 1147 8.27 6.83 -29.34
N VAL A 1148 8.78 5.68 -29.79
CA VAL A 1148 10.22 5.37 -29.79
C VAL A 1148 10.59 4.53 -31.02
N ASP A 1149 11.44 5.12 -31.87
CA ASP A 1149 11.86 4.56 -33.15
C ASP A 1149 13.19 3.77 -33.02
N ALA A 1150 13.22 2.81 -32.07
CA ALA A 1150 14.40 2.02 -31.71
C ALA A 1150 14.05 0.59 -31.29
N ASP A 1151 14.98 -0.36 -31.48
CA ASP A 1151 14.75 -1.78 -31.20
C ASP A 1151 14.96 -2.07 -29.71
N VAL A 1152 13.96 -2.64 -29.02
CA VAL A 1152 14.03 -2.89 -27.56
C VAL A 1152 14.95 -4.07 -27.25
N SER A 1153 15.93 -3.87 -26.37
CA SER A 1153 16.92 -4.89 -25.97
C SER A 1153 16.50 -5.68 -24.73
N PHE A 1154 15.94 -5.01 -23.72
CA PHE A 1154 15.40 -5.60 -22.49
C PHE A 1154 14.40 -4.65 -21.81
N ILE A 1155 13.53 -5.20 -20.96
CA ILE A 1155 12.63 -4.43 -20.09
C ILE A 1155 12.70 -5.02 -18.68
N SER A 1156 12.97 -4.19 -17.68
CA SER A 1156 13.00 -4.59 -16.26
C SER A 1156 12.19 -3.63 -15.40
N ARG A 1157 11.58 -4.12 -14.31
CA ARG A 1157 10.75 -3.33 -13.39
C ARG A 1157 11.42 -3.21 -12.03
N THR A 1158 11.42 -2.03 -11.42
CA THR A 1158 11.87 -1.83 -10.02
C THR A 1158 10.95 -0.87 -9.30
N GLY A 1159 10.31 -1.36 -8.23
CA GLY A 1159 9.19 -0.65 -7.61
C GLY A 1159 8.08 -0.42 -8.63
N ASP A 1160 7.43 0.75 -8.62
CA ASP A 1160 6.43 1.09 -9.65
C ASP A 1160 7.03 1.57 -10.98
N ASN A 1161 8.36 1.70 -11.06
CA ASN A 1161 9.10 2.29 -12.18
C ASN A 1161 9.63 1.21 -13.14
N LEU A 1162 9.86 1.60 -14.40
CA LEU A 1162 10.19 0.70 -15.49
C LEU A 1162 11.48 1.16 -16.19
N LEU A 1163 12.43 0.26 -16.40
CA LEU A 1163 13.64 0.50 -17.15
C LEU A 1163 13.57 -0.23 -18.49
N ILE A 1164 13.57 0.51 -19.60
CA ILE A 1164 13.52 -0.04 -20.96
C ILE A 1164 14.85 0.24 -21.65
N GLY A 1165 15.57 -0.82 -22.05
CA GLY A 1165 16.76 -0.72 -22.89
C GLY A 1165 16.39 -0.70 -24.38
N TYR A 1166 17.03 0.19 -25.13
CA TYR A 1166 16.86 0.41 -26.56
C TYR A 1166 18.20 0.29 -27.29
N ARG A 1167 18.15 -0.03 -28.59
CA ARG A 1167 19.27 0.02 -29.51
C ARG A 1167 18.96 0.92 -30.71
N GLY A 1168 19.88 1.83 -31.04
CA GLY A 1168 19.85 2.61 -32.27
C GLY A 1168 20.03 1.71 -33.50
N LEU A 1169 19.12 1.84 -34.48
CA LEU A 1169 19.07 0.99 -35.68
C LEU A 1169 20.22 1.23 -36.68
N GLU A 1170 20.89 2.38 -36.62
CA GLU A 1170 21.96 2.77 -37.56
C GLU A 1170 23.37 2.69 -36.98
N ASP A 1171 23.54 2.90 -35.67
CA ASP A 1171 24.84 3.01 -34.97
C ASP A 1171 25.10 1.88 -33.95
N GLY A 1172 24.07 1.11 -33.59
CA GLY A 1172 24.15 0.07 -32.58
C GLY A 1172 24.29 0.58 -31.14
N SER A 1173 24.13 1.89 -30.90
CA SER A 1173 24.25 2.46 -29.55
C SER A 1173 23.17 1.89 -28.63
N CYS A 1174 23.57 1.50 -27.42
CA CYS A 1174 22.65 1.03 -26.38
C CYS A 1174 22.37 2.19 -25.41
N PHE A 1175 21.11 2.45 -25.12
CA PHE A 1175 20.68 3.40 -24.09
C PHE A 1175 19.42 2.89 -23.40
N ALA A 1176 19.17 3.29 -22.16
CA ALA A 1176 17.96 2.89 -21.45
C ALA A 1176 17.19 4.08 -20.89
N LEU A 1177 15.87 4.05 -21.01
CA LEU A 1177 14.97 5.02 -20.40
C LEU A 1177 14.43 4.46 -19.09
N LEU A 1178 14.63 5.21 -18.00
CA LEU A 1178 14.00 4.96 -16.71
C LEU A 1178 12.70 5.77 -16.64
N LEU A 1179 11.57 5.07 -16.55
CA LEU A 1179 10.23 5.63 -16.60
C LEU A 1179 9.57 5.52 -15.23
N ASN A 1180 8.82 6.54 -14.82
CA ASN A 1180 8.02 6.49 -13.61
C ASN A 1180 6.73 5.67 -13.79
N LYS A 1181 5.93 5.57 -12.71
CA LYS A 1181 4.63 4.87 -12.71
C LYS A 1181 3.54 5.44 -13.67
N ASN A 1182 3.77 6.64 -14.21
CA ASN A 1182 2.92 7.29 -15.23
C ASN A 1182 3.55 7.19 -16.64
N PHE A 1183 4.68 6.48 -16.78
CA PHE A 1183 5.50 6.34 -17.99
C PHE A 1183 6.22 7.62 -18.45
N GLU A 1184 6.43 8.57 -17.55
CA GLU A 1184 7.25 9.76 -17.80
C GLU A 1184 8.74 9.44 -17.57
N THR A 1185 9.63 9.86 -18.47
CA THR A 1185 11.08 9.62 -18.37
C THR A 1185 11.70 10.41 -17.22
N LEU A 1186 12.25 9.67 -16.24
CA LEU A 1186 13.01 10.19 -15.11
C LEU A 1186 14.50 10.36 -15.43
N ALA A 1187 15.07 9.44 -16.22
CA ALA A 1187 16.48 9.47 -16.59
C ALA A 1187 16.74 8.70 -17.89
N GLU A 1188 17.74 9.15 -18.65
CA GLU A 1188 18.32 8.43 -19.79
C GLU A 1188 19.71 7.92 -19.40
N LEU A 1189 19.96 6.63 -19.63
CA LEU A 1189 21.18 5.93 -19.26
C LEU A 1189 21.90 5.47 -20.53
N PRO A 1190 22.80 6.29 -21.12
CA PRO A 1190 23.59 5.89 -22.27
C PRO A 1190 24.55 4.75 -21.92
N ASP A 1191 24.95 3.99 -22.93
CA ASP A 1191 25.82 2.80 -22.87
C ASP A 1191 25.26 1.60 -22.08
N LEU A 1192 24.04 1.64 -21.51
CA LEU A 1192 23.53 0.56 -20.66
C LEU A 1192 23.16 -0.70 -21.46
N CYS A 1193 23.82 -1.83 -21.18
CA CYS A 1193 23.65 -3.08 -21.94
C CYS A 1193 22.94 -4.21 -21.17
N ASP A 1194 23.00 -4.22 -19.83
CA ASP A 1194 22.39 -5.28 -18.99
C ASP A 1194 22.14 -4.81 -17.54
N LEU A 1195 21.22 -5.50 -16.86
CA LEU A 1195 20.89 -5.35 -15.45
C LEU A 1195 20.84 -6.74 -14.80
N LEU A 1196 21.61 -6.95 -13.73
CA LEU A 1196 21.66 -8.23 -13.01
C LEU A 1196 21.96 -7.99 -11.52
N ASP A 1197 21.24 -8.66 -10.62
CA ASP A 1197 21.35 -8.53 -9.16
C ASP A 1197 21.29 -7.09 -8.63
N GLY A 1198 20.54 -6.22 -9.32
CA GLY A 1198 20.45 -4.79 -9.01
C GLY A 1198 21.66 -3.95 -9.41
N ALA A 1199 22.66 -4.54 -10.10
CA ALA A 1199 23.82 -3.83 -10.65
C ALA A 1199 23.66 -3.54 -12.16
N LEU A 1200 24.05 -2.34 -12.54
CA LEU A 1200 24.01 -1.84 -13.93
C LEU A 1200 25.33 -2.13 -14.66
N PHE A 1201 25.23 -2.62 -15.89
CA PHE A 1201 26.36 -2.94 -16.77
C PHE A 1201 26.31 -2.10 -18.05
N PHE A 1202 27.44 -1.51 -18.40
CA PHE A 1202 27.57 -0.58 -19.51
C PHE A 1202 28.62 -1.07 -20.52
N ASP A 1203 28.27 -1.06 -21.79
CA ASP A 1203 29.12 -1.44 -22.92
C ASP A 1203 28.83 -0.51 -24.10
N ASN A 1204 29.88 0.13 -24.61
CA ASN A 1204 29.82 1.09 -25.71
C ASN A 1204 30.66 0.64 -26.92
N GLY A 1205 30.90 -0.68 -27.04
CA GLY A 1205 31.64 -1.26 -28.16
C GLY A 1205 33.16 -1.08 -28.10
N ASN A 1206 33.70 -0.33 -27.11
CA ASN A 1206 35.12 0.03 -27.09
C ASN A 1206 36.07 -1.05 -26.54
N GLY A 1207 35.58 -2.28 -26.31
CA GLY A 1207 36.36 -3.37 -25.70
C GLY A 1207 36.40 -3.35 -24.18
N SER A 1208 35.54 -2.58 -23.50
CA SER A 1208 35.50 -2.49 -22.04
C SER A 1208 34.07 -2.44 -21.48
N ILE A 1209 33.64 -3.56 -20.88
CA ILE A 1209 32.40 -3.61 -20.11
C ILE A 1209 32.66 -3.01 -18.72
N ARG A 1210 31.81 -2.08 -18.30
CA ARG A 1210 31.87 -1.35 -17.02
C ARG A 1210 30.70 -1.79 -16.15
N LYS A 1211 30.91 -1.84 -14.83
CA LYS A 1211 29.89 -2.15 -13.81
C LYS A 1211 29.90 -1.07 -12.74
N THR A 1212 28.73 -0.55 -12.39
CA THR A 1212 28.57 0.44 -11.33
C THR A 1212 28.38 -0.26 -9.97
N PRO A 1213 29.17 0.06 -8.92
CA PRO A 1213 29.07 -0.56 -7.61
C PRO A 1213 28.33 0.28 -6.55
N VAL A 1214 27.83 1.48 -6.88
CA VAL A 1214 27.35 2.49 -5.90
C VAL A 1214 25.86 2.85 -6.03
N TYR A 1215 25.15 2.32 -7.03
CA TYR A 1215 23.71 2.53 -7.17
C TYR A 1215 22.99 1.20 -7.35
N THR A 1216 22.25 0.80 -6.32
CA THR A 1216 21.06 -0.02 -6.54
C THR A 1216 20.02 0.83 -7.29
N LEU A 1217 19.18 0.19 -8.11
CA LEU A 1217 18.17 0.91 -8.91
C LEU A 1217 17.19 1.79 -8.07
N PRO A 1218 16.88 1.50 -6.79
CA PRO A 1218 16.24 2.45 -5.88
C PRO A 1218 17.03 3.73 -5.57
N GLU A 1219 18.35 3.67 -5.39
CA GLU A 1219 19.18 4.86 -5.11
C GLU A 1219 19.30 5.77 -6.35
N LEU A 1220 19.29 5.17 -7.54
CA LEU A 1220 19.20 5.89 -8.80
C LEU A 1220 17.86 6.64 -8.95
N LEU A 1221 16.77 6.07 -8.41
CA LEU A 1221 15.44 6.67 -8.40
C LEU A 1221 15.31 7.81 -7.36
N ASP A 1222 15.92 7.69 -6.19
CA ASP A 1222 16.01 8.79 -5.22
C ASP A 1222 16.85 9.95 -5.80
N ALA A 1223 17.95 9.65 -6.51
CA ALA A 1223 18.75 10.68 -7.19
C ALA A 1223 17.99 11.39 -8.33
N ALA A 1224 17.19 10.66 -9.12
CA ALA A 1224 16.41 11.22 -10.23
C ALA A 1224 15.14 11.97 -9.79
N SER A 1225 14.64 11.72 -8.56
CA SER A 1225 13.46 12.40 -8.01
C SER A 1225 13.79 13.64 -7.17
N GLY A 1226 15.08 13.99 -7.04
CA GLY A 1226 15.60 15.16 -6.32
C GLY A 1226 16.07 16.33 -7.20
N LEU A 1227 15.66 16.38 -8.48
CA LEU A 1227 15.99 17.45 -9.46
C LEU A 1227 14.78 18.31 -9.81
#